data_AF-A0A100IPW1-F1
#
_entry.id   AF-A0A100IPW1-F1
#
_cell.length_a   1.000
_cell.length_b   1.000
_cell.length_c   1.000
_cell.angle_alpha   90.00
_cell.angle_beta   90.00
_cell.angle_gamma   90.00
#
_symmetry.space_group_name_H-M   'P 1'
#
loop_
_entity.id
_entity.type
_entity.pdbx_description
1 polymer ?
#
loop_
_entity_poly.entity_id
_entity_poly.type
_entity_poly.pdbx_seq_one_letter_code
_entity_poly.pdbx_strand_id
1 'polypeptide(L)'
;MQAHWVVQSMALPRTQIRQSWDIFEIALMGGYRTPDEFEEAADARRALTDDEISSLGSDWKSWSDDLFERSRVPGIETPTISLLRRGVNQVIECSASKAHHTQSAPSELIGLKTMPSSAPVPSTGFQALILCGPGVSLNTFTSNPEEYPKSLIPIANRPMVFYPIDFCKRSGITDITLITPPSSLAPLQAALKQNPHLTSLPAPSVSVVAPKDLEMTMGTAELLRLPEVQECIKTDFLLLPCDLICDIPGESILEAWLVTQGALGGNPDGPGGEQGGRRGGLAVYYQTVGREESVKGEATDFVAVAPLGQDEAPVVSHLVDGPSALRFGLSKLLMSMPMDTVKERMEQEKGFLVRHALIQKYAQVKMLTSYRDAHLYVFPYWVKDLARHQEKLESVSEDLIGYWAKSGWQKGLGDKLGMNKIFHDQSQHDNKSHDGDLVEDEIDLNNISSTKVGSAASHSVEHPQILAYVQQGSTPFVRRVDSSAILLSTSLRLAKLESIEEVGRQAASPFAHNQKVAHPEGVAQRCTVTKSDCLLAENVTVEPTCVIKESVIGPNCHISSGARLTRCVVMDGAVVESRAQLTGCLIGRRARIGRESVLKDCEVQDANVVPEETDAKNEKFMVFEGLDDEGDEGMDEMEDFDD
;
A
#
# COMPACT_ATOMS: atom_id res chain seq x y z
N MET A 1 30.68 -31.58 -48.75
CA MET A 1 30.22 -32.24 -49.99
C MET A 1 28.82 -32.80 -49.74
N GLN A 2 28.01 -32.73 -50.79
CA GLN A 2 26.53 -32.80 -50.85
C GLN A 2 25.84 -34.02 -50.21
N ALA A 3 24.60 -33.80 -49.74
CA ALA A 3 23.36 -34.44 -50.24
C ALA A 3 22.15 -33.86 -49.44
N HIS A 4 21.44 -32.83 -49.91
CA HIS A 4 20.24 -32.90 -50.76
C HIS A 4 19.22 -34.00 -50.37
N TRP A 5 18.09 -33.57 -49.79
CA TRP A 5 16.77 -34.17 -50.04
C TRP A 5 15.75 -33.08 -50.30
N VAL A 6 14.88 -33.39 -51.26
CA VAL A 6 14.05 -32.52 -52.07
C VAL A 6 12.76 -32.19 -51.35
N VAL A 7 12.43 -30.90 -51.28
CA VAL A 7 11.09 -30.38 -51.03
C VAL A 7 10.29 -30.49 -52.33
N GLN A 8 9.23 -31.28 -52.33
CA GLN A 8 8.25 -31.31 -53.42
C GLN A 8 6.90 -30.82 -52.88
N SER A 9 6.65 -29.53 -53.13
CA SER A 9 5.35 -28.92 -53.43
C SER A 9 4.14 -29.24 -52.54
N MET A 10 3.81 -28.32 -51.63
CA MET A 10 2.45 -27.79 -51.53
C MET A 10 2.54 -26.26 -51.45
N ALA A 11 1.75 -25.60 -52.29
CA ALA A 11 1.82 -24.17 -52.57
C ALA A 11 1.28 -23.34 -51.40
N LEU A 12 2.14 -22.57 -50.75
CA LEU A 12 1.75 -21.43 -49.92
C LEU A 12 2.62 -20.21 -50.26
N PRO A 13 2.05 -18.98 -50.26
CA PRO A 13 2.77 -17.78 -50.65
C PRO A 13 3.93 -17.47 -49.69
N ARG A 14 5.10 -17.11 -50.23
CA ARG A 14 6.34 -16.80 -49.49
C ARG A 14 6.21 -15.69 -48.43
N THR A 15 5.12 -14.93 -48.42
CA THR A 15 4.82 -13.86 -47.45
C THR A 15 4.36 -14.39 -46.09
N GLN A 16 3.59 -15.48 -46.05
CA GLN A 16 3.08 -16.06 -44.80
C GLN A 16 4.18 -16.78 -43.99
N ILE A 17 5.14 -17.39 -44.69
CA ILE A 17 6.30 -18.05 -44.06
C ILE A 17 7.23 -17.01 -43.41
N ARG A 18 7.34 -15.80 -43.96
CA ARG A 18 8.19 -14.76 -43.36
C ARG A 18 7.59 -14.21 -42.04
N GLN A 19 6.29 -13.96 -42.01
CA GLN A 19 5.61 -13.43 -40.81
C GLN A 19 5.55 -14.44 -39.66
N SER A 20 5.41 -15.73 -39.96
CA SER A 20 5.39 -16.79 -38.93
C SER A 20 6.76 -17.03 -38.31
N TRP A 21 7.84 -16.84 -39.06
CA TRP A 21 9.21 -16.92 -38.54
C TRP A 21 9.58 -15.69 -37.71
N ASP A 22 9.13 -14.49 -38.09
CA ASP A 22 9.34 -13.26 -37.30
C ASP A 22 8.66 -13.34 -35.93
N ILE A 23 7.42 -13.86 -35.84
CA ILE A 23 6.72 -14.05 -34.55
C ILE A 23 7.45 -15.07 -33.66
N PHE A 24 8.04 -16.10 -34.25
CA PHE A 24 8.78 -17.11 -33.51
C PHE A 24 10.14 -16.59 -33.01
N GLU A 25 10.83 -15.72 -33.77
CA GLU A 25 12.02 -14.99 -33.28
C GLU A 25 11.67 -13.96 -32.20
N ILE A 26 10.51 -13.29 -32.31
CA ILE A 26 10.03 -12.32 -31.31
C ILE A 26 9.78 -12.98 -29.95
N ALA A 27 9.31 -14.24 -29.93
CA ALA A 27 9.02 -14.96 -28.68
C ALA A 27 10.26 -15.57 -28.01
N LEU A 28 11.34 -15.84 -28.75
CA LEU A 28 12.51 -16.58 -28.26
C LEU A 28 13.69 -15.70 -27.84
N MET A 29 13.72 -14.41 -28.20
CA MET A 29 14.85 -13.51 -27.90
C MET A 29 14.45 -12.48 -26.83
N GLY A 30 14.77 -12.80 -25.57
CA GLY A 30 14.54 -11.95 -24.39
C GLY A 30 15.44 -10.71 -24.31
N GLY A 31 15.15 -9.69 -25.12
CA GLY A 31 15.76 -8.36 -25.02
C GLY A 31 14.72 -7.27 -24.72
N TYR A 32 15.12 -6.26 -23.94
CA TYR A 32 14.33 -5.05 -23.65
C TYR A 32 13.92 -4.35 -24.95
N ARG A 33 12.62 -4.06 -25.12
CA ARG A 33 12.06 -3.35 -26.29
C ARG A 33 11.47 -1.98 -25.92
N THR A 34 11.42 -1.09 -26.90
CA THR A 34 10.82 0.24 -26.79
C THR A 34 9.29 0.18 -27.04
N PRO A 35 8.52 1.16 -26.55
CA PRO A 35 7.05 1.18 -26.68
C PRO A 35 6.54 1.13 -28.14
N ASP A 36 7.23 1.78 -29.07
CA ASP A 36 6.81 1.86 -30.48
C ASP A 36 6.79 0.49 -31.17
N GLU A 37 7.71 -0.42 -30.82
CA GLU A 37 7.74 -1.78 -31.36
C GLU A 37 6.59 -2.65 -30.83
N PHE A 38 6.05 -2.33 -29.65
CA PHE A 38 4.91 -3.03 -29.06
C PHE A 38 3.60 -2.60 -29.73
N GLU A 39 3.51 -1.33 -30.10
CA GLU A 39 2.36 -0.76 -30.79
C GLU A 39 2.26 -1.28 -32.24
N GLU A 40 3.39 -1.41 -32.94
CA GLU A 40 3.46 -1.99 -34.28
C GLU A 40 3.05 -3.48 -34.30
N ALA A 41 3.44 -4.26 -33.28
CA ALA A 41 3.03 -5.65 -33.13
C ALA A 41 1.53 -5.80 -32.77
N ALA A 42 0.99 -4.86 -31.98
CA ALA A 42 -0.43 -4.82 -31.63
C ALA A 42 -1.30 -4.44 -32.84
N ASP A 43 -0.85 -3.52 -33.68
CA ASP A 43 -1.54 -3.12 -34.92
C ASP A 43 -1.51 -4.20 -35.99
N ALA A 44 -0.39 -4.93 -36.13
CA ALA A 44 -0.30 -6.10 -37.00
C ALA A 44 -1.31 -7.20 -36.58
N ARG A 45 -1.58 -7.34 -35.28
CA ARG A 45 -2.57 -8.29 -34.74
C ARG A 45 -4.02 -7.83 -34.95
N ARG A 46 -4.29 -6.52 -34.89
CA ARG A 46 -5.62 -5.94 -35.14
C ARG A 46 -6.03 -5.99 -36.62
N ALA A 47 -5.07 -6.13 -37.53
CA ALA A 47 -5.30 -6.19 -38.98
C ALA A 47 -5.74 -7.56 -39.51
N LEU A 48 -5.74 -8.61 -38.69
CA LEU A 48 -6.15 -9.97 -39.09
C LEU A 48 -7.66 -10.18 -38.91
N THR A 49 -8.28 -10.84 -39.88
CA THR A 49 -9.71 -11.19 -39.84
C THR A 49 -9.96 -12.48 -39.05
N ASP A 50 -11.17 -12.63 -38.47
CA ASP A 50 -11.53 -13.80 -37.65
C ASP A 50 -11.43 -15.13 -38.43
N ASP A 51 -11.68 -15.10 -39.74
CA ASP A 51 -11.54 -16.26 -40.63
C ASP A 51 -10.07 -16.69 -40.80
N GLU A 52 -9.13 -15.73 -40.88
CA GLU A 52 -7.69 -16.00 -40.95
C GLU A 52 -7.15 -16.59 -39.65
N ILE A 53 -7.68 -16.15 -38.51
CA ILE A 53 -7.34 -16.68 -37.18
C ILE A 53 -7.84 -18.13 -37.03
N SER A 54 -9.02 -18.46 -37.58
CA SER A 54 -9.56 -19.83 -37.53
C SER A 54 -8.83 -20.81 -38.46
N SER A 55 -8.38 -20.31 -39.62
CA SER A 55 -7.54 -21.06 -40.57
C SER A 55 -6.20 -21.44 -39.95
N LEU A 56 -5.57 -20.50 -39.24
CA LEU A 56 -4.33 -20.74 -38.49
C LEU A 56 -4.54 -21.82 -37.41
N GLY A 57 -5.64 -21.79 -36.66
CA GLY A 57 -5.95 -22.83 -35.67
C GLY A 57 -6.12 -24.25 -36.25
N SER A 58 -6.64 -24.34 -37.47
CA SER A 58 -6.93 -25.61 -38.15
C SER A 58 -5.68 -26.26 -38.72
N ASP A 59 -4.78 -25.47 -39.32
CA ASP A 59 -3.49 -25.94 -39.85
C ASP A 59 -2.55 -26.42 -38.74
N TRP A 60 -2.62 -25.79 -37.57
CA TRP A 60 -1.79 -26.16 -36.41
C TRP A 60 -2.21 -27.50 -35.80
N LYS A 61 -3.50 -27.84 -35.85
CA LYS A 61 -4.02 -29.13 -35.38
C LYS A 61 -3.56 -30.28 -36.29
N SER A 62 -3.60 -30.06 -37.62
CA SER A 62 -3.04 -31.00 -38.60
C SER A 62 -1.55 -31.23 -38.39
N TRP A 63 -0.78 -30.18 -38.06
CA TRP A 63 0.66 -30.30 -37.83
C TRP A 63 1.00 -31.01 -36.51
N SER A 64 0.20 -30.78 -35.46
CA SER A 64 0.31 -31.47 -34.17
C SER A 64 0.04 -32.97 -34.31
N ASP A 65 -0.97 -33.36 -35.07
CA ASP A 65 -1.35 -34.76 -35.26
C ASP A 65 -0.26 -35.53 -36.05
N ASP A 66 0.33 -34.89 -37.08
CA ASP A 66 1.42 -35.45 -37.88
C ASP A 66 2.74 -35.60 -37.07
N LEU A 67 2.97 -34.69 -36.11
CA LEU A 67 4.07 -34.77 -35.14
C LEU A 67 3.85 -35.90 -34.11
N PHE A 68 2.60 -36.13 -33.73
CA PHE A 68 2.20 -37.17 -32.77
C PHE A 68 2.42 -38.58 -33.36
N GLU A 69 2.14 -38.77 -34.65
CA GLU A 69 2.35 -40.04 -35.34
C GLU A 69 3.83 -40.40 -35.53
N ARG A 70 4.70 -39.41 -35.75
CA ARG A 70 6.15 -39.61 -35.89
C ARG A 70 6.89 -39.86 -34.57
N SER A 71 6.25 -39.58 -33.43
CA SER A 71 6.82 -39.75 -32.08
C SER A 71 6.80 -41.20 -31.56
N ARG A 72 6.22 -42.15 -32.30
CA ARG A 72 6.15 -43.58 -31.91
C ARG A 72 7.42 -44.41 -32.22
N VAL A 73 8.50 -43.78 -32.70
CA VAL A 73 9.78 -44.47 -32.90
C VAL A 73 10.59 -44.43 -31.59
N PRO A 74 10.93 -45.57 -30.97
CA PRO A 74 11.64 -45.55 -29.69
C PRO A 74 13.09 -45.06 -29.88
N GLY A 75 13.50 -44.03 -29.13
CA GLY A 75 14.91 -43.65 -29.00
C GLY A 75 15.27 -42.16 -29.11
N ILE A 76 14.32 -41.23 -29.25
CA ILE A 76 14.62 -39.79 -29.29
C ILE A 76 13.67 -39.03 -28.35
N GLU A 77 14.11 -38.80 -27.12
CA GLU A 77 13.57 -37.71 -26.29
C GLU A 77 14.66 -36.65 -26.11
N THR A 78 14.43 -35.44 -26.64
CA THR A 78 15.23 -34.25 -26.34
C THR A 78 14.32 -33.15 -25.78
N PRO A 79 14.84 -32.28 -24.88
CA PRO A 79 14.05 -31.29 -24.15
C PRO A 79 13.31 -30.26 -25.03
N THR A 80 13.65 -30.19 -26.31
CA THR A 80 12.99 -29.31 -27.29
C THR A 80 11.59 -29.81 -27.68
N ILE A 81 11.36 -31.13 -27.68
CA ILE A 81 10.07 -31.74 -28.06
C ILE A 81 9.03 -31.60 -26.94
N SER A 82 9.46 -31.63 -25.66
CA SER A 82 8.57 -31.44 -24.51
C SER A 82 8.09 -29.99 -24.35
N LEU A 83 8.92 -29.01 -24.72
CA LEU A 83 8.57 -27.59 -24.79
C LEU A 83 7.56 -27.30 -25.90
N LEU A 84 7.74 -27.90 -27.08
CA LEU A 84 6.77 -27.83 -28.19
C LEU A 84 5.42 -28.46 -27.79
N ARG A 85 5.43 -29.59 -27.07
CA ARG A 85 4.23 -30.25 -26.54
C ARG A 85 3.42 -29.35 -25.58
N ARG A 86 4.11 -28.57 -24.73
CA ARG A 86 3.48 -27.64 -23.78
C ARG A 86 2.87 -26.43 -24.47
N GLY A 87 3.57 -25.85 -25.46
CA GLY A 87 3.08 -24.69 -26.20
C GLY A 87 1.83 -24.98 -27.03
N VAL A 88 1.77 -26.13 -27.70
CA VAL A 88 0.62 -26.49 -28.55
C VAL A 88 -0.65 -26.76 -27.74
N ASN A 89 -0.55 -27.46 -26.60
CA ASN A 89 -1.71 -27.70 -25.72
C ASN A 89 -2.29 -26.41 -25.14
N GLN A 90 -1.44 -25.43 -24.84
CA GLN A 90 -1.86 -24.14 -24.28
C GLN A 90 -2.66 -23.29 -25.28
N VAL A 91 -2.35 -23.38 -26.59
CA VAL A 91 -3.09 -22.69 -27.65
C VAL A 91 -4.46 -23.36 -27.93
N ILE A 92 -4.53 -24.70 -27.82
CA ILE A 92 -5.78 -25.45 -27.99
C ILE A 92 -6.76 -25.18 -26.83
N GLU A 93 -6.28 -25.13 -25.59
CA GLU A 93 -7.12 -24.80 -24.41
C GLU A 93 -7.67 -23.38 -24.46
N CYS A 94 -6.88 -22.40 -24.92
CA CYS A 94 -7.35 -21.02 -25.10
C CYS A 94 -8.44 -20.87 -26.18
N SER A 95 -8.40 -21.68 -27.25
CA SER A 95 -9.47 -21.69 -28.27
C SER A 95 -10.75 -22.37 -27.76
N ALA A 96 -10.64 -23.41 -26.94
CA ALA A 96 -11.79 -24.08 -26.33
C ALA A 96 -12.52 -23.17 -25.30
N SER A 97 -11.78 -22.34 -24.57
CA SER A 97 -12.36 -21.41 -23.58
C SER A 97 -13.21 -20.30 -24.19
N LYS A 98 -13.01 -19.95 -25.47
CA LYS A 98 -13.86 -18.96 -26.18
C LYS A 98 -15.12 -19.57 -26.81
N ALA A 99 -15.15 -20.87 -27.10
CA ALA A 99 -16.31 -21.54 -27.67
C ALA A 99 -17.45 -21.80 -26.66
N HIS A 100 -17.16 -21.81 -25.36
CA HIS A 100 -18.15 -22.08 -24.31
C HIS A 100 -18.99 -20.86 -23.85
N HIS A 101 -18.76 -19.66 -24.40
CA HIS A 101 -19.52 -18.46 -24.05
C HIS A 101 -20.72 -18.15 -24.95
N THR A 102 -21.09 -19.04 -25.87
CA THR A 102 -22.27 -18.88 -26.74
C THR A 102 -23.17 -20.11 -26.71
N GLN A 103 -23.99 -20.26 -25.66
CA GLN A 103 -25.24 -21.01 -25.75
C GLN A 103 -26.20 -20.61 -24.62
N SER A 104 -27.38 -20.15 -25.02
CA SER A 104 -28.53 -19.80 -24.20
C SER A 104 -29.40 -21.02 -23.89
N ALA A 105 -29.88 -21.17 -22.65
CA ALA A 105 -31.02 -22.03 -22.28
C ALA A 105 -31.52 -21.70 -20.84
N PRO A 106 -32.70 -22.16 -20.39
CA PRO A 106 -33.90 -21.34 -20.25
C PRO A 106 -34.34 -21.10 -18.79
N SER A 107 -35.28 -20.16 -18.66
CA SER A 107 -35.94 -19.71 -17.43
C SER A 107 -36.84 -20.77 -16.77
N GLU A 108 -36.55 -21.13 -15.52
CA GLU A 108 -37.53 -21.71 -14.59
C GLU A 108 -37.49 -20.98 -13.24
N LEU A 109 -38.68 -20.51 -12.84
CA LEU A 109 -38.98 -19.84 -11.57
C LEU A 109 -38.71 -20.78 -10.38
N ILE A 110 -37.77 -20.42 -9.52
CA ILE A 110 -37.73 -20.90 -8.14
C ILE A 110 -37.45 -19.71 -7.23
N GLY A 111 -38.31 -19.54 -6.22
CA GLY A 111 -38.55 -18.30 -5.48
C GLY A 111 -37.35 -17.67 -4.79
N LEU A 112 -37.29 -16.33 -4.87
CA LEU A 112 -36.40 -15.46 -4.11
C LEU A 112 -36.56 -15.72 -2.60
N LYS A 113 -35.53 -16.30 -1.99
CA LYS A 113 -35.14 -15.98 -0.62
C LYS A 113 -33.96 -15.01 -0.70
N THR A 114 -34.22 -13.77 -0.35
CA THR A 114 -33.22 -12.73 -0.08
C THR A 114 -32.17 -13.26 0.89
N MET A 115 -30.93 -13.42 0.45
CA MET A 115 -29.79 -13.63 1.35
C MET A 115 -29.26 -12.27 1.81
N PRO A 116 -29.12 -12.03 3.13
CA PRO A 116 -28.47 -10.84 3.62
C PRO A 116 -26.96 -10.88 3.31
N SER A 117 -26.41 -9.72 2.97
CA SER A 117 -24.98 -9.50 2.78
C SER A 117 -24.17 -9.73 4.06
N SER A 118 -22.90 -10.11 3.87
CA SER A 118 -21.83 -10.35 4.85
C SER A 118 -21.89 -11.69 5.60
N ALA A 119 -21.23 -12.70 5.01
CA ALA A 119 -20.73 -13.81 5.81
C ALA A 119 -19.59 -13.29 6.71
N PRO A 120 -19.55 -13.63 8.00
CA PRO A 120 -18.45 -13.24 8.88
C PRO A 120 -17.15 -13.91 8.39
N VAL A 121 -16.15 -13.10 8.06
CA VAL A 121 -14.79 -13.58 7.81
C VAL A 121 -14.29 -14.21 9.13
N PRO A 122 -13.73 -15.44 9.11
CA PRO A 122 -13.19 -16.04 10.32
C PRO A 122 -12.12 -15.12 10.92
N SER A 123 -12.18 -14.92 12.25
CA SER A 123 -11.24 -14.06 12.96
C SER A 123 -9.81 -14.56 12.73
N THR A 124 -8.96 -13.72 12.14
CA THR A 124 -7.58 -14.07 11.79
C THR A 124 -6.66 -14.21 13.01
N GLY A 125 -7.14 -13.87 14.21
CA GLY A 125 -6.36 -13.90 15.45
C GLY A 125 -5.41 -12.71 15.62
N PHE A 126 -5.39 -11.77 14.67
CA PHE A 126 -4.61 -10.54 14.74
C PHE A 126 -5.44 -9.37 15.28
N GLN A 127 -4.75 -8.45 15.94
CA GLN A 127 -5.24 -7.12 16.27
C GLN A 127 -4.54 -6.06 15.40
N ALA A 128 -5.13 -4.88 15.23
CA ALA A 128 -4.50 -3.76 14.52
C ALA A 128 -4.38 -2.52 15.42
N LEU A 129 -3.19 -1.92 15.40
CA LEU A 129 -2.90 -0.64 16.03
C LEU A 129 -2.67 0.40 14.93
N ILE A 130 -3.51 1.43 14.89
CA ILE A 130 -3.40 2.54 13.93
C ILE A 130 -2.89 3.77 14.67
N LEU A 131 -1.73 4.28 14.26
CA LEU A 131 -1.08 5.45 14.85
C LEU A 131 -1.60 6.74 14.20
N CYS A 132 -2.31 7.56 14.97
CA CYS A 132 -2.80 8.87 14.56
C CYS A 132 -1.84 9.97 15.05
N GLY A 133 -0.81 10.26 14.25
CA GLY A 133 0.17 11.30 14.55
C GLY A 133 -0.35 12.74 14.40
N PRO A 134 0.44 13.75 14.83
CA PRO A 134 0.06 15.17 14.87
C PRO A 134 -0.16 15.80 13.48
N GLY A 135 0.56 15.33 12.45
CA GLY A 135 0.44 15.87 11.09
C GLY A 135 1.30 17.10 10.78
N VAL A 136 2.50 17.21 11.38
CA VAL A 136 3.45 18.33 11.16
C VAL A 136 3.63 18.70 9.68
N SER A 137 3.71 17.72 8.78
CA SER A 137 3.90 17.94 7.34
C SER A 137 2.65 18.46 6.59
N LEU A 138 1.50 18.52 7.26
CA LEU A 138 0.22 19.03 6.77
C LEU A 138 -0.26 20.22 7.63
N ASN A 139 0.67 20.98 8.20
CA ASN A 139 0.39 22.08 9.13
C ASN A 139 -0.65 23.10 8.63
N THR A 140 -0.76 23.32 7.32
CA THR A 140 -1.80 24.16 6.70
C THR A 140 -3.23 23.69 7.01
N PHE A 141 -3.44 22.40 7.30
CA PHE A 141 -4.76 21.82 7.60
C PHE A 141 -4.84 21.19 8.99
N THR A 142 -3.76 21.23 9.77
CA THR A 142 -3.69 20.68 11.14
C THR A 142 -3.24 21.72 12.17
N SER A 143 -3.44 23.01 11.90
CA SER A 143 -2.99 24.09 12.79
C SER A 143 -3.63 24.02 14.18
N ASN A 144 -4.88 23.54 14.26
CA ASN A 144 -5.58 23.32 15.52
C ASN A 144 -6.00 21.84 15.66
N PRO A 145 -5.15 20.97 16.23
CA PRO A 145 -5.45 19.55 16.42
C PRO A 145 -6.64 19.25 17.35
N GLU A 146 -7.00 20.17 18.25
CA GLU A 146 -8.14 20.03 19.17
C GLU A 146 -9.48 20.16 18.45
N GLU A 147 -9.53 20.95 17.37
CA GLU A 147 -10.71 21.04 16.52
C GLU A 147 -10.68 19.99 15.40
N TYR A 148 -9.53 19.85 14.73
CA TYR A 148 -9.43 19.02 13.53
C TYR A 148 -8.06 18.33 13.40
N PRO A 149 -7.93 17.08 13.87
CA PRO A 149 -6.68 16.35 13.80
C PRO A 149 -6.40 15.80 12.39
N LYS A 150 -5.11 15.53 12.10
CA LYS A 150 -4.64 14.95 10.82
C LYS A 150 -5.48 13.78 10.32
N SER A 151 -5.85 12.88 11.24
CA SER A 151 -6.65 11.68 10.96
C SER A 151 -8.01 11.94 10.32
N LEU A 152 -8.54 13.16 10.44
CA LEU A 152 -9.84 13.54 9.88
C LEU A 152 -9.74 14.28 8.54
N ILE A 153 -8.55 14.73 8.12
CA ILE A 153 -8.36 15.43 6.84
C ILE A 153 -9.01 14.63 5.70
N PRO A 154 -9.82 15.26 4.84
CA PRO A 154 -10.53 14.56 3.80
C PRO A 154 -9.59 14.20 2.64
N ILE A 155 -9.56 12.93 2.27
CA ILE A 155 -8.96 12.43 1.03
C ILE A 155 -10.11 11.90 0.18
N ALA A 156 -10.32 12.49 -0.99
CA ALA A 156 -11.48 12.19 -1.84
C ALA A 156 -12.82 12.19 -1.05
N ASN A 157 -13.05 13.24 -0.24
CA ASN A 157 -14.26 13.42 0.58
C ASN A 157 -14.48 12.37 1.70
N ARG A 158 -13.49 11.53 2.01
CA ARG A 158 -13.51 10.61 3.17
C ARG A 158 -12.43 10.99 4.17
N PRO A 159 -12.67 10.86 5.50
CA PRO A 159 -11.63 11.10 6.50
C PRO A 159 -10.40 10.22 6.26
N MET A 160 -9.19 10.74 6.44
CA MET A 160 -7.93 10.02 6.23
C MET A 160 -7.88 8.66 6.96
N VAL A 161 -8.38 8.60 8.20
CA VAL A 161 -8.42 7.36 9.01
C VAL A 161 -9.38 6.29 8.47
N PHE A 162 -10.29 6.64 7.56
CA PHE A 162 -11.18 5.68 6.92
C PHE A 162 -10.41 4.57 6.21
N TYR A 163 -9.33 4.92 5.49
CA TYR A 163 -8.62 3.98 4.61
C TYR A 163 -7.89 2.87 5.38
N PRO A 164 -7.14 3.15 6.47
CA PRO A 164 -6.55 2.09 7.29
C PRO A 164 -7.58 1.23 8.03
N ILE A 165 -8.69 1.82 8.51
CA ILE A 165 -9.75 1.04 9.18
C ILE A 165 -10.43 0.10 8.17
N ASP A 166 -10.78 0.61 6.99
CA ASP A 166 -11.36 -0.17 5.90
C ASP A 166 -10.40 -1.30 5.47
N PHE A 167 -9.11 -1.01 5.33
CA PHE A 167 -8.08 -2.02 5.06
C PHE A 167 -8.08 -3.13 6.12
N CYS A 168 -8.10 -2.79 7.42
CA CYS A 168 -8.13 -3.79 8.49
C CYS A 168 -9.40 -4.65 8.44
N LYS A 169 -10.57 -4.02 8.26
CA LYS A 169 -11.87 -4.71 8.20
C LYS A 169 -11.97 -5.63 6.99
N ARG A 170 -11.51 -5.18 5.82
CA ARG A 170 -11.41 -6.02 4.61
C ARG A 170 -10.42 -7.17 4.76
N SER A 171 -9.47 -7.07 5.69
CA SER A 171 -8.51 -8.13 6.00
C SER A 171 -9.00 -9.13 7.04
N GLY A 172 -10.26 -9.00 7.50
CA GLY A 172 -10.83 -9.85 8.56
C GLY A 172 -10.38 -9.48 9.98
N ILE A 173 -9.71 -8.34 10.17
CA ILE A 173 -9.30 -7.87 11.49
C ILE A 173 -10.41 -7.02 12.09
N THR A 174 -10.98 -7.50 13.18
CA THR A 174 -12.08 -6.83 13.90
C THR A 174 -11.60 -6.07 15.14
N ASP A 175 -10.51 -6.50 15.77
CA ASP A 175 -9.92 -5.82 16.92
C ASP A 175 -8.97 -4.72 16.44
N ILE A 176 -9.50 -3.50 16.36
CA ILE A 176 -8.80 -2.33 15.82
C ILE A 176 -8.77 -1.24 16.89
N THR A 177 -7.56 -0.82 17.26
CA THR A 177 -7.30 0.25 18.22
C THR A 177 -6.64 1.45 17.54
N LEU A 178 -7.28 2.61 17.63
CA LEU A 178 -6.70 3.88 17.21
C LEU A 178 -5.93 4.51 18.37
N ILE A 179 -4.65 4.83 18.17
CA ILE A 179 -3.83 5.52 19.17
C ILE A 179 -3.69 6.98 18.75
N THR A 180 -4.12 7.90 19.61
CA THR A 180 -4.15 9.34 19.29
C THR A 180 -3.67 10.18 20.48
N PRO A 181 -3.07 11.36 20.27
CA PRO A 181 -2.76 12.28 21.34
C PRO A 181 -4.02 12.71 22.13
N PRO A 182 -3.91 13.01 23.43
CA PRO A 182 -5.05 13.42 24.26
C PRO A 182 -5.85 14.60 23.70
N SER A 183 -5.18 15.59 23.09
CA SER A 183 -5.83 16.76 22.48
C SER A 183 -6.78 16.40 21.32
N SER A 184 -6.44 15.34 20.58
CA SER A 184 -7.17 14.89 19.38
C SER A 184 -8.27 13.87 19.70
N LEU A 185 -8.39 13.44 20.96
CA LEU A 185 -9.31 12.39 21.38
C LEU A 185 -10.78 12.79 21.16
N ALA A 186 -11.18 13.96 21.65
CA ALA A 186 -12.56 14.44 21.57
C ALA A 186 -13.07 14.59 20.12
N PRO A 187 -12.38 15.28 19.19
CA PRO A 187 -12.83 15.38 17.80
C PRO A 187 -12.84 14.02 17.10
N LEU A 188 -11.86 13.13 17.35
CA LEU A 188 -11.82 11.81 16.75
C LEU A 188 -12.99 10.93 17.22
N GLN A 189 -13.30 10.92 18.52
CA GLN A 189 -14.45 10.18 19.07
C GLN A 189 -15.78 10.72 18.55
N ALA A 190 -15.92 12.03 18.40
CA ALA A 190 -17.11 12.64 17.81
C ALA A 190 -17.25 12.20 16.34
N ALA A 191 -16.17 12.24 15.57
CA ALA A 191 -16.17 11.81 14.17
C ALA A 191 -16.53 10.32 14.01
N LEU A 192 -16.01 9.43 14.86
CA LEU A 192 -16.37 8.00 14.82
C LEU A 192 -17.87 7.72 15.06
N LYS A 193 -18.55 8.61 15.80
CA LYS A 193 -19.98 8.48 16.11
C LYS A 193 -20.89 9.17 15.09
N GLN A 194 -20.40 10.23 14.45
CA GLN A 194 -21.23 11.13 13.65
C GLN A 194 -20.91 11.10 12.15
N ASN A 195 -19.67 10.79 11.75
CA ASN A 195 -19.27 10.84 10.35
C ASN A 195 -19.89 9.65 9.57
N PRO A 196 -20.65 9.90 8.48
CA PRO A 196 -21.33 8.84 7.71
C PRO A 196 -20.38 7.77 7.15
N HIS A 197 -19.17 8.14 6.78
CA HIS A 197 -18.19 7.19 6.22
C HIS A 197 -17.60 6.28 7.30
N LEU A 198 -17.46 6.75 8.54
CA LEU A 198 -16.93 5.95 9.64
C LEU A 198 -18.00 5.08 10.29
N THR A 199 -19.25 5.57 10.36
CA THR A 199 -20.38 4.82 10.93
C THR A 199 -20.94 3.76 9.99
N SER A 200 -20.72 3.89 8.67
CA SER A 200 -21.11 2.87 7.68
C SER A 200 -20.16 1.67 7.61
N LEU A 201 -19.00 1.72 8.28
CA LEU A 201 -18.06 0.61 8.31
C LEU A 201 -18.66 -0.60 9.07
N PRO A 202 -18.38 -1.85 8.64
CA PRO A 202 -18.91 -3.05 9.28
C PRO A 202 -18.59 -3.11 10.78
N ALA A 203 -19.51 -3.61 11.61
CA ALA A 203 -19.24 -3.84 13.03
C ALA A 203 -18.11 -4.89 13.21
N PRO A 204 -17.35 -4.87 14.32
CA PRO A 204 -17.46 -3.99 15.49
C PRO A 204 -16.89 -2.58 15.27
N SER A 205 -17.23 -1.66 16.19
CA SER A 205 -16.65 -0.32 16.25
C SER A 205 -15.19 -0.39 16.71
N VAL A 206 -14.36 0.50 16.17
CA VAL A 206 -12.96 0.64 16.58
C VAL A 206 -12.86 1.21 18.01
N SER A 207 -11.84 0.78 18.76
CA SER A 207 -11.48 1.38 20.04
C SER A 207 -10.55 2.58 19.83
N VAL A 208 -10.54 3.51 20.78
CA VAL A 208 -9.63 4.67 20.75
C VAL A 208 -8.93 4.77 22.10
N VAL A 209 -7.61 4.89 22.05
CA VAL A 209 -6.74 5.04 23.22
C VAL A 209 -5.95 6.33 23.06
N ALA A 210 -6.00 7.16 24.09
CA ALA A 210 -5.18 8.35 24.21
C ALA A 210 -4.30 8.23 25.45
N PRO A 211 -3.06 7.73 25.30
CA PRO A 211 -2.12 7.65 26.41
C PRO A 211 -1.83 9.05 26.97
N LYS A 212 -1.77 9.18 28.30
CA LYS A 212 -1.65 10.49 28.95
C LYS A 212 -0.32 11.18 28.67
N ASP A 213 0.74 10.39 28.60
CA ASP A 213 2.11 10.86 28.40
C ASP A 213 2.50 10.94 26.92
N LEU A 214 1.54 10.77 26.01
CA LEU A 214 1.80 10.86 24.57
C LEU A 214 1.92 12.34 24.14
N GLU A 215 3.15 12.77 23.91
CA GLU A 215 3.48 14.08 23.36
C GLU A 215 3.47 14.09 21.82
N MET A 216 3.25 15.27 21.22
CA MET A 216 3.24 15.44 19.76
C MET A 216 4.60 15.20 19.10
N THR A 217 5.69 15.33 19.85
CA THR A 217 7.07 15.14 19.38
C THR A 217 7.62 13.74 19.66
N MET A 218 6.84 12.88 20.32
CA MET A 218 7.26 11.55 20.73
C MET A 218 7.52 10.65 19.50
N GLY A 219 8.59 9.86 19.58
CA GLY A 219 8.94 8.90 18.55
C GLY A 219 7.90 7.76 18.43
N THR A 220 7.76 7.18 17.23
CA THR A 220 6.78 6.10 17.00
C THR A 220 7.12 4.80 17.75
N ALA A 221 8.40 4.50 17.98
CA ALA A 221 8.81 3.33 18.78
C ALA A 221 8.70 3.62 20.28
N GLU A 222 8.91 4.86 20.68
CA GLU A 222 8.69 5.31 22.06
C GLU A 222 7.22 5.22 22.47
N LEU A 223 6.31 5.62 21.57
CA LEU A 223 4.86 5.46 21.75
C LEU A 223 4.48 4.02 22.10
N LEU A 224 5.11 3.01 21.47
CA LEU A 224 4.84 1.61 21.77
C LEU A 224 5.22 1.22 23.21
N ARG A 225 6.09 1.97 23.90
CA ARG A 225 6.47 1.70 25.30
C ARG A 225 5.45 2.17 26.32
N LEU A 226 4.55 3.07 25.93
CA LEU A 226 3.58 3.64 26.86
C LEU A 226 2.70 2.55 27.49
N PRO A 227 2.44 2.60 28.81
CA PRO A 227 1.70 1.55 29.51
C PRO A 227 0.35 1.21 28.88
N GLU A 228 -0.42 2.22 28.48
CA GLU A 228 -1.73 2.04 27.86
C GLU A 228 -1.63 1.34 26.50
N VAL A 229 -0.58 1.63 25.73
CA VAL A 229 -0.33 0.97 24.43
C VAL A 229 0.12 -0.47 24.64
N GLN A 230 0.99 -0.72 25.62
CA GLN A 230 1.46 -2.06 25.99
C GLN A 230 0.33 -2.98 26.48
N GLU A 231 -0.63 -2.43 27.22
CA GLU A 231 -1.80 -3.16 27.72
C GLU A 231 -2.77 -3.54 26.59
N CYS A 232 -2.87 -2.69 25.55
CA CYS A 232 -3.70 -2.98 24.38
C CYS A 232 -3.17 -4.16 23.56
N ILE A 233 -1.85 -4.37 23.53
CA ILE A 233 -1.25 -5.40 22.70
C ILE A 233 -1.37 -6.76 23.37
N LYS A 234 -2.27 -7.64 22.89
CA LYS A 234 -2.51 -8.98 23.47
C LYS A 234 -2.11 -10.14 22.55
N THR A 235 -2.04 -9.92 21.25
CA THR A 235 -1.75 -10.92 20.23
C THR A 235 -0.75 -10.39 19.20
N ASP A 236 -0.40 -11.22 18.20
CA ASP A 236 0.28 -10.75 16.99
C ASP A 236 -0.52 -9.60 16.37
N PHE A 237 0.17 -8.56 15.91
CA PHE A 237 -0.48 -7.30 15.58
C PHE A 237 0.02 -6.62 14.33
N LEU A 238 -0.88 -5.90 13.68
CA LEU A 238 -0.53 -4.98 12.62
C LEU A 238 -0.29 -3.60 13.22
N LEU A 239 0.79 -2.97 12.79
CA LEU A 239 1.04 -1.56 13.07
C LEU A 239 0.91 -0.77 11.76
N LEU A 240 0.06 0.25 11.78
CA LEU A 240 -0.34 1.04 10.61
C LEU A 240 -0.31 2.53 10.93
N PRO A 241 -0.01 3.43 9.99
CA PRO A 241 -0.23 4.85 10.19
C PRO A 241 -1.68 5.21 9.81
N CYS A 242 -2.18 6.34 10.31
CA CYS A 242 -3.51 6.83 9.92
C CYS A 242 -3.59 7.30 8.46
N ASP A 243 -2.46 7.55 7.80
CA ASP A 243 -2.36 8.16 6.46
C ASP A 243 -2.11 7.16 5.32
N LEU A 244 -2.26 5.85 5.58
CA LEU A 244 -2.07 4.82 4.57
C LEU A 244 -3.32 4.59 3.73
N ILE A 245 -3.15 4.61 2.41
CA ILE A 245 -4.11 4.09 1.45
C ILE A 245 -3.51 2.86 0.78
N CYS A 246 -4.11 1.71 0.99
CA CYS A 246 -3.59 0.41 0.55
C CYS A 246 -4.68 -0.42 -0.14
N ASP A 247 -4.51 -0.61 -1.43
CA ASP A 247 -5.36 -1.44 -2.30
C ASP A 247 -4.90 -2.90 -2.35
N ILE A 248 -3.73 -3.21 -1.76
CA ILE A 248 -3.32 -4.60 -1.58
C ILE A 248 -4.34 -5.28 -0.67
N PRO A 249 -4.88 -6.46 -1.04
CA PRO A 249 -5.70 -7.25 -0.13
C PRO A 249 -4.88 -7.65 1.10
N GLY A 250 -5.26 -7.16 2.29
CA GLY A 250 -4.47 -7.44 3.49
C GLY A 250 -4.52 -8.92 3.91
N GLU A 251 -5.57 -9.66 3.53
CA GLU A 251 -5.60 -11.13 3.66
C GLU A 251 -4.38 -11.78 3.00
N SER A 252 -3.97 -11.30 1.83
CA SER A 252 -2.82 -11.83 1.12
C SER A 252 -1.49 -11.49 1.79
N ILE A 253 -1.39 -10.31 2.43
CA ILE A 253 -0.21 -9.92 3.23
C ILE A 253 -0.09 -10.84 4.46
N LEU A 254 -1.20 -11.06 5.16
CA LEU A 254 -1.26 -11.90 6.36
C LEU A 254 -1.01 -13.36 6.01
N GLU A 255 -1.61 -13.87 4.94
CA GLU A 255 -1.39 -15.22 4.46
C GLU A 255 0.08 -15.43 4.06
N ALA A 256 0.68 -14.48 3.35
CA ALA A 256 2.09 -14.58 2.97
C ALA A 256 3.01 -14.61 4.21
N TRP A 257 2.68 -13.83 5.24
CA TRP A 257 3.38 -13.90 6.53
C TRP A 257 3.16 -15.25 7.22
N LEU A 258 1.92 -15.67 7.41
CA LEU A 258 1.55 -16.92 8.09
C LEU A 258 2.17 -18.15 7.42
N VAL A 259 2.18 -18.22 6.09
CA VAL A 259 2.78 -19.35 5.34
C VAL A 259 4.29 -19.39 5.55
N THR A 260 4.96 -18.23 5.47
CA THR A 260 6.42 -18.16 5.65
C THR A 260 6.82 -18.45 7.09
N GLN A 261 6.00 -18.06 8.07
CA GLN A 261 6.23 -18.33 9.48
C GLN A 261 5.76 -19.74 9.91
N GLY A 262 4.77 -20.32 9.25
CA GLY A 262 4.21 -21.65 9.53
C GLY A 262 5.11 -22.80 9.07
N ALA A 263 5.97 -22.56 8.08
CA ALA A 263 7.05 -23.47 7.70
C ALA A 263 8.08 -23.70 8.84
N LEU A 264 8.04 -22.88 9.89
CA LEU A 264 8.88 -22.98 11.09
C LEU A 264 8.23 -23.75 12.25
N GLY A 265 7.19 -24.56 12.03
CA GLY A 265 6.82 -25.65 12.96
C GLY A 265 6.15 -25.29 14.29
N GLY A 266 5.48 -24.13 14.43
CA GLY A 266 4.76 -23.74 15.66
C GLY A 266 3.34 -24.31 15.80
N ASN A 267 2.97 -24.81 16.98
CA ASN A 267 1.62 -25.24 17.34
C ASN A 267 0.65 -24.03 17.41
N PRO A 268 -0.54 -24.05 16.79
CA PRO A 268 -1.44 -22.89 16.69
C PRO A 268 -2.27 -22.57 17.95
N ASP A 269 -2.35 -23.46 18.95
CA ASP A 269 -3.33 -23.35 20.06
C ASP A 269 -2.76 -22.81 21.41
N GLY A 270 -1.60 -22.14 21.40
CA GLY A 270 -1.03 -21.49 22.59
C GLY A 270 -0.94 -19.96 22.45
N PRO A 271 -0.99 -19.17 23.54
CA PRO A 271 -0.68 -17.74 23.49
C PRO A 271 0.81 -17.58 23.15
N GLY A 272 1.11 -17.44 21.86
CA GLY A 272 2.47 -17.42 21.34
C GLY A 272 3.03 -18.83 21.12
N GLY A 273 2.71 -19.44 19.96
CA GLY A 273 3.25 -20.73 19.51
C GLY A 273 4.76 -20.73 19.23
N GLU A 274 5.56 -20.27 20.18
CA GLU A 274 7.00 -20.01 20.09
C GLU A 274 7.87 -21.25 20.42
N GLN A 275 7.27 -22.39 20.80
CA GLN A 275 8.02 -23.62 21.05
C GLN A 275 8.53 -24.31 19.76
N GLY A 276 8.03 -23.94 18.58
CA GLY A 276 8.38 -24.59 17.30
C GLY A 276 9.38 -23.85 16.41
N GLY A 277 9.51 -22.54 16.57
CA GLY A 277 10.30 -21.68 15.68
C GLY A 277 9.85 -20.23 15.84
N ARG A 278 10.82 -19.32 16.03
CA ARG A 278 10.51 -17.94 16.41
C ARG A 278 10.05 -17.14 15.19
N ARG A 279 8.80 -16.67 15.23
CA ARG A 279 8.19 -15.91 14.14
C ARG A 279 8.90 -14.58 13.91
N GLY A 280 9.18 -14.30 12.64
CA GLY A 280 9.71 -13.03 12.14
C GLY A 280 8.64 -11.97 11.90
N GLY A 281 9.06 -10.76 11.51
CA GLY A 281 8.15 -9.67 11.11
C GLY A 281 7.98 -9.55 9.59
N LEU A 282 7.07 -8.70 9.14
CA LEU A 282 6.94 -8.29 7.73
C LEU A 282 6.77 -6.76 7.64
N ALA A 283 7.49 -6.14 6.71
CA ALA A 283 7.37 -4.72 6.35
C ALA A 283 6.96 -4.56 4.89
N VAL A 284 6.18 -3.52 4.57
CA VAL A 284 5.65 -3.26 3.23
C VAL A 284 6.28 -2.01 2.63
N TYR A 285 6.81 -2.13 1.42
CA TYR A 285 7.44 -1.04 0.67
C TYR A 285 6.78 -0.85 -0.69
N TYR A 286 6.56 0.41 -1.08
CA TYR A 286 5.93 0.78 -2.35
C TYR A 286 6.83 1.69 -3.19
N GLN A 287 6.63 1.68 -4.51
CA GLN A 287 7.44 2.48 -5.43
C GLN A 287 6.87 3.89 -5.60
N THR A 288 7.71 4.92 -5.50
CA THR A 288 7.25 6.33 -5.57
C THR A 288 7.29 6.91 -6.97
N VAL A 289 8.16 6.39 -7.84
CA VAL A 289 8.41 6.90 -9.21
C VAL A 289 7.82 6.02 -10.30
N GLY A 290 7.50 6.64 -11.43
CA GLY A 290 7.02 5.96 -12.64
C GLY A 290 5.52 5.68 -12.64
N ARG A 291 4.74 6.42 -11.85
CA ARG A 291 3.28 6.33 -11.79
C ARG A 291 2.65 7.70 -12.06
N GLU A 292 1.38 7.71 -12.48
CA GLU A 292 0.65 8.95 -12.79
C GLU A 292 0.60 9.90 -11.60
N GLU A 293 0.50 9.35 -10.39
CA GLU A 293 0.42 10.12 -9.15
C GLU A 293 1.78 10.45 -8.51
N SER A 294 2.90 10.13 -9.17
CA SER A 294 4.24 10.41 -8.66
C SER A 294 4.42 11.91 -8.41
N VAL A 295 4.82 12.26 -7.18
CA VAL A 295 5.08 13.64 -6.78
C VAL A 295 6.58 13.90 -6.80
N LYS A 296 6.98 15.03 -7.39
CA LYS A 296 8.38 15.44 -7.41
C LYS A 296 8.86 15.74 -5.99
N GLY A 297 10.00 15.14 -5.61
CA GLY A 297 10.57 15.34 -4.28
C GLY A 297 9.86 14.56 -3.18
N GLU A 298 9.03 13.56 -3.52
CA GLU A 298 8.50 12.62 -2.53
C GLU A 298 9.65 11.94 -1.78
N ALA A 299 9.52 11.89 -0.45
CA ALA A 299 10.49 11.23 0.42
C ALA A 299 10.60 9.74 0.05
N THR A 300 11.82 9.21 0.10
CA THR A 300 12.13 7.83 -0.23
C THR A 300 12.97 7.20 0.87
N ASP A 301 12.95 5.88 0.92
CA ASP A 301 13.68 5.06 1.86
C ASP A 301 14.70 4.21 1.10
N PHE A 302 15.87 4.03 1.73
CA PHE A 302 16.84 3.06 1.29
C PHE A 302 16.46 1.67 1.81
N VAL A 303 16.24 0.74 0.89
CA VAL A 303 15.85 -0.63 1.21
C VAL A 303 16.84 -1.59 0.57
N ALA A 304 17.49 -2.43 1.38
CA ALA A 304 18.32 -3.52 0.89
C ALA A 304 17.64 -4.85 1.19
N VAL A 305 17.41 -5.65 0.14
CA VAL A 305 16.75 -6.95 0.24
C VAL A 305 17.57 -8.08 -0.36
N ALA A 306 17.38 -9.30 0.13
CA ALA A 306 17.91 -10.53 -0.46
C ALA A 306 16.76 -11.50 -0.79
N PRO A 307 16.87 -12.32 -1.84
CA PRO A 307 15.88 -13.35 -2.12
C PRO A 307 15.73 -14.35 -0.96
N LEU A 308 14.54 -14.93 -0.83
CA LEU A 308 14.31 -16.06 0.09
C LEU A 308 15.11 -17.29 -0.37
N GLY A 309 15.60 -18.11 0.58
CA GLY A 309 16.25 -19.37 0.26
C GLY A 309 15.27 -20.39 -0.33
N GLN A 310 15.77 -21.43 -1.03
CA GLN A 310 14.91 -22.46 -1.62
C GLN A 310 14.06 -23.22 -0.59
N ASP A 311 14.57 -23.39 0.64
CA ASP A 311 13.87 -24.07 1.74
C ASP A 311 12.90 -23.13 2.51
N GLU A 312 13.02 -21.82 2.30
CA GLU A 312 12.19 -20.79 2.94
C GLU A 312 11.13 -20.23 1.97
N ALA A 313 11.30 -20.48 0.68
CA ALA A 313 10.34 -20.15 -0.36
C ALA A 313 9.24 -21.23 -0.41
N PRO A 314 7.96 -20.85 -0.56
CA PRO A 314 6.88 -21.84 -0.62
C PRO A 314 7.03 -22.77 -1.84
N VAL A 315 6.81 -24.08 -1.62
CA VAL A 315 7.01 -25.17 -2.59
C VAL A 315 6.13 -25.06 -3.85
N VAL A 316 5.06 -24.25 -3.81
CA VAL A 316 4.11 -24.11 -4.93
C VAL A 316 4.29 -22.77 -5.64
N SER A 317 4.91 -22.81 -6.83
CA SER A 317 4.95 -21.69 -7.77
C SER A 317 3.65 -21.63 -8.60
N HIS A 318 2.65 -20.89 -8.13
CA HIS A 318 1.48 -20.56 -8.96
C HIS A 318 1.81 -19.44 -9.97
N LEU A 319 1.19 -19.52 -11.15
CA LEU A 319 1.32 -18.57 -12.25
C LEU A 319 0.79 -17.17 -11.85
N VAL A 320 1.34 -16.17 -12.54
CA VAL A 320 1.52 -14.76 -12.14
C VAL A 320 0.24 -13.90 -12.03
N ASP A 321 -0.96 -14.44 -12.25
CA ASP A 321 -2.18 -13.63 -12.25
C ASP A 321 -3.16 -14.04 -11.12
N GLY A 322 -3.14 -13.27 -10.01
CA GLY A 322 -4.10 -13.39 -8.90
C GLY A 322 -3.60 -12.84 -7.56
N PRO A 323 -4.44 -12.82 -6.50
CA PRO A 323 -4.06 -12.39 -5.14
C PRO A 323 -2.84 -13.15 -4.57
N SER A 324 -2.60 -14.37 -5.07
CA SER A 324 -1.45 -15.20 -4.72
C SER A 324 -0.11 -14.69 -5.29
N ALA A 325 -0.10 -13.71 -6.20
CA ALA A 325 1.12 -13.10 -6.75
C ALA A 325 1.97 -12.39 -5.68
N LEU A 326 1.35 -11.95 -4.59
CA LEU A 326 2.01 -11.30 -3.46
C LEU A 326 2.98 -12.23 -2.73
N ARG A 327 2.79 -13.55 -2.83
CA ARG A 327 3.68 -14.57 -2.25
C ARG A 327 5.08 -14.57 -2.90
N PHE A 328 5.22 -14.07 -4.13
CA PHE A 328 6.51 -13.98 -4.84
C PHE A 328 7.21 -12.62 -4.69
N GLY A 329 6.53 -11.63 -4.10
CA GLY A 329 7.09 -10.30 -3.83
C GLY A 329 7.84 -10.20 -2.50
N LEU A 330 7.87 -11.28 -1.71
CA LEU A 330 8.59 -11.32 -0.43
C LEU A 330 10.09 -11.50 -0.63
N SER A 331 10.85 -10.80 0.20
CA SER A 331 12.31 -10.89 0.27
C SER A 331 12.75 -10.72 1.72
N LYS A 332 13.97 -11.14 2.04
CA LYS A 332 14.57 -10.84 3.35
C LYS A 332 14.93 -9.37 3.42
N LEU A 333 14.51 -8.67 4.46
CA LEU A 333 14.91 -7.30 4.69
C LEU A 333 16.27 -7.29 5.39
N LEU A 334 17.26 -6.66 4.75
CA LEU A 334 18.64 -6.62 5.24
C LEU A 334 18.99 -5.27 5.87
N MET A 335 18.49 -4.19 5.27
CA MET A 335 18.65 -2.82 5.75
C MET A 335 17.43 -2.00 5.32
N SER A 336 16.96 -1.15 6.23
CA SER A 336 15.95 -0.11 5.98
C SER A 336 16.41 1.15 6.70
N MET A 337 16.36 2.30 6.04
CA MET A 337 16.49 3.62 6.67
C MET A 337 16.04 4.72 5.69
N PRO A 338 15.61 5.90 6.18
CA PRO A 338 15.28 7.04 5.32
C PRO A 338 16.44 7.45 4.42
N MET A 339 16.15 7.89 3.19
CA MET A 339 17.20 8.35 2.27
C MET A 339 17.96 9.58 2.79
N ASP A 340 17.33 10.41 3.63
CA ASP A 340 18.00 11.58 4.21
C ASP A 340 19.07 11.15 5.22
N THR A 341 18.77 10.17 6.10
CA THR A 341 19.79 9.51 6.94
C THR A 341 20.94 8.93 6.11
N VAL A 342 20.63 8.30 4.97
CA VAL A 342 21.68 7.76 4.07
C VAL A 342 22.56 8.88 3.53
N LYS A 343 21.98 9.97 3.04
CA LYS A 343 22.73 11.11 2.50
C LYS A 343 23.63 11.74 3.56
N GLU A 344 23.09 12.00 4.75
CA GLU A 344 23.85 12.55 5.87
C GLU A 344 25.04 11.67 6.24
N ARG A 345 24.84 10.34 6.33
CA ARG A 345 25.94 9.40 6.59
C ARG A 345 26.95 9.37 5.45
N MET A 346 26.50 9.41 4.21
CA MET A 346 27.38 9.44 3.05
C MET A 346 28.25 10.70 3.00
N GLU A 347 27.71 11.85 3.41
CA GLU A 347 28.47 13.09 3.53
C GLU A 347 29.53 13.00 4.64
N GLN A 348 29.16 12.47 5.81
CA GLN A 348 30.06 12.29 6.94
C GLN A 348 31.19 11.27 6.65
N GLU A 349 30.82 10.11 6.11
CA GLU A 349 31.74 8.99 5.85
C GLU A 349 32.44 9.09 4.48
N LYS A 350 32.07 10.09 3.66
CA LYS A 350 32.55 10.29 2.28
C LYS A 350 32.29 9.09 1.37
N GLY A 351 31.18 8.39 1.59
CA GLY A 351 30.78 7.23 0.81
C GLY A 351 29.71 6.39 1.51
N PHE A 352 29.15 5.41 0.78
CA PHE A 352 28.22 4.45 1.36
C PHE A 352 29.00 3.22 1.84
N LEU A 353 29.17 3.08 3.16
CA LEU A 353 29.96 1.99 3.73
C LEU A 353 29.14 0.70 3.89
N VAL A 354 29.60 -0.38 3.26
CA VAL A 354 29.02 -1.72 3.38
C VAL A 354 29.93 -2.62 4.19
N ARG A 355 29.38 -3.24 5.25
CA ARG A 355 30.13 -4.19 6.07
C ARG A 355 30.37 -5.48 5.30
N HIS A 356 31.62 -5.98 5.32
CA HIS A 356 31.98 -7.27 4.70
C HIS A 356 31.09 -8.43 5.18
N ALA A 357 30.65 -8.41 6.44
CA ALA A 357 29.75 -9.42 7.01
C ALA A 357 28.42 -9.56 6.22
N LEU A 358 27.89 -8.47 5.64
CA LEU A 358 26.68 -8.52 4.83
C LEU A 358 26.90 -9.36 3.58
N ILE A 359 27.98 -9.06 2.84
CA ILE A 359 28.32 -9.71 1.57
C ILE A 359 28.77 -11.16 1.80
N GLN A 360 29.40 -11.44 2.95
CA GLN A 360 29.76 -12.80 3.35
C GLN A 360 28.53 -13.67 3.62
N LYS A 361 27.46 -13.11 4.19
CA LYS A 361 26.22 -13.86 4.46
C LYS A 361 25.30 -13.95 3.24
N TYR A 362 25.19 -12.88 2.45
CA TYR A 362 24.29 -12.81 1.30
C TYR A 362 25.06 -12.54 0.01
N ALA A 363 25.05 -13.52 -0.90
CA ALA A 363 25.70 -13.41 -2.20
C ALA A 363 24.97 -12.44 -3.15
N GLN A 364 23.66 -12.28 -3.00
CA GLN A 364 22.84 -11.40 -3.80
C GLN A 364 22.09 -10.43 -2.90
N VAL A 365 22.35 -9.13 -3.07
CA VAL A 365 21.67 -8.04 -2.38
C VAL A 365 21.18 -7.05 -3.42
N LYS A 366 19.88 -6.76 -3.39
CA LYS A 366 19.26 -5.71 -4.20
C LYS A 366 19.09 -4.47 -3.33
N MET A 367 19.67 -3.36 -3.74
CA MET A 367 19.56 -2.06 -3.06
C MET A 367 18.62 -1.16 -3.85
N LEU A 368 17.65 -0.57 -3.17
CA LEU A 368 16.55 0.19 -3.76
C LEU A 368 16.49 1.57 -3.11
N THR A 369 16.34 2.61 -3.93
CA THR A 369 16.30 4.02 -3.50
C THR A 369 15.03 4.74 -3.97
N SER A 370 14.26 4.11 -4.86
CA SER A 370 13.03 4.64 -5.46
C SER A 370 11.76 4.17 -4.75
N TYR A 371 11.92 3.65 -3.54
CA TYR A 371 10.87 3.03 -2.74
C TYR A 371 10.64 3.84 -1.48
N ARG A 372 9.47 3.64 -0.89
CA ARG A 372 9.10 4.25 0.38
C ARG A 372 8.49 3.20 1.29
N ASP A 373 8.79 3.31 2.57
CA ASP A 373 8.17 2.50 3.61
C ASP A 373 6.69 2.88 3.74
N ALA A 374 5.80 1.89 3.64
CA ALA A 374 4.35 2.08 3.82
C ALA A 374 3.94 2.29 5.28
N HIS A 375 4.87 2.06 6.22
CA HIS A 375 4.62 1.97 7.66
C HIS A 375 3.55 0.91 8.02
N LEU A 376 3.36 -0.08 7.13
CA LEU A 376 2.52 -1.24 7.38
C LEU A 376 3.42 -2.40 7.79
N TYR A 377 3.31 -2.78 9.05
CA TYR A 377 4.10 -3.85 9.65
C TYR A 377 3.20 -4.95 10.20
N VAL A 378 3.61 -6.20 10.02
CA VAL A 378 3.06 -7.36 10.74
C VAL A 378 4.07 -7.77 11.78
N PHE A 379 3.70 -7.66 13.05
CA PHE A 379 4.58 -7.96 14.17
C PHE A 379 4.08 -9.16 14.97
N PRO A 380 4.97 -10.11 15.30
CA PRO A 380 4.68 -11.09 16.33
C PRO A 380 4.62 -10.42 17.71
N TYR A 381 3.87 -11.03 18.62
CA TYR A 381 3.59 -10.49 19.95
C TYR A 381 4.84 -10.03 20.70
N TRP A 382 5.93 -10.81 20.68
CA TRP A 382 7.19 -10.52 21.40
C TRP A 382 7.83 -9.16 21.03
N VAL A 383 7.48 -8.57 19.88
CA VAL A 383 7.99 -7.24 19.47
C VAL A 383 7.56 -6.15 20.44
N LYS A 384 6.41 -6.30 21.12
CA LYS A 384 5.98 -5.36 22.17
C LYS A 384 7.01 -5.28 23.29
N ASP A 385 7.58 -6.43 23.68
CA ASP A 385 8.55 -6.53 24.76
C ASP A 385 9.89 -5.99 24.30
N LEU A 386 10.25 -6.20 23.03
CA LEU A 386 11.44 -5.58 22.45
C LEU A 386 11.36 -4.05 22.50
N ALA A 387 10.21 -3.48 22.12
CA ALA A 387 9.99 -2.04 22.20
C ALA A 387 10.08 -1.56 23.66
N ARG A 388 9.42 -2.26 24.59
CA ARG A 388 9.39 -1.93 26.02
C ARG A 388 10.77 -1.86 26.67
N HIS A 389 11.66 -2.81 26.35
CA HIS A 389 12.96 -2.93 27.01
C HIS A 389 14.07 -2.08 26.37
N GLN A 390 13.86 -1.55 25.16
CA GLN A 390 14.89 -0.78 24.45
C GLN A 390 14.49 0.70 24.34
N GLU A 391 15.01 1.51 25.27
CA GLU A 391 14.79 2.95 25.32
C GLU A 391 15.38 3.71 24.13
N LYS A 392 16.43 3.15 23.50
CA LYS A 392 17.13 3.79 22.37
C LYS A 392 16.38 3.76 21.04
N LEU A 393 15.24 3.07 20.96
CA LEU A 393 14.43 3.07 19.74
C LEU A 393 13.50 4.28 19.80
N GLU A 394 13.66 5.22 18.88
CA GLU A 394 12.78 6.39 18.77
C GLU A 394 11.78 6.18 17.61
N SER A 395 12.25 5.69 16.47
CA SER A 395 11.44 5.45 15.28
C SER A 395 11.25 3.96 15.01
N VAL A 396 10.01 3.55 14.69
CA VAL A 396 9.75 2.17 14.25
C VAL A 396 10.47 1.88 12.94
N SER A 397 10.31 2.73 11.92
CA SER A 397 10.83 2.47 10.58
C SER A 397 12.36 2.52 10.52
N GLU A 398 12.99 3.45 11.24
CA GLU A 398 14.44 3.64 11.20
C GLU A 398 15.19 2.80 12.25
N ASP A 399 14.74 2.81 13.51
CA ASP A 399 15.45 2.15 14.58
C ASP A 399 14.99 0.70 14.75
N LEU A 400 13.71 0.46 15.02
CA LEU A 400 13.23 -0.90 15.30
C LEU A 400 13.44 -1.81 14.07
N ILE A 401 12.87 -1.43 12.92
CA ILE A 401 13.01 -2.17 11.68
C ILE A 401 14.47 -2.16 11.19
N GLY A 402 15.14 -1.00 11.21
CA GLY A 402 16.50 -0.87 10.69
C GLY A 402 17.54 -1.67 11.49
N TYR A 403 17.45 -1.71 12.82
CA TYR A 403 18.33 -2.54 13.64
C TYR A 403 17.94 -4.02 13.60
N TRP A 404 16.64 -4.35 13.57
CA TRP A 404 16.19 -5.73 13.45
C TRP A 404 16.66 -6.35 12.12
N ALA A 405 16.49 -5.66 10.99
CA ALA A 405 16.99 -6.12 9.69
C ALA A 405 18.51 -6.42 9.72
N LYS A 406 19.30 -5.57 10.40
CA LYS A 406 20.74 -5.76 10.58
C LYS A 406 21.08 -6.92 11.51
N SER A 407 20.26 -7.20 12.52
CA SER A 407 20.52 -8.27 13.50
C SER A 407 20.63 -9.65 12.86
N GLY A 408 19.94 -9.86 11.74
CA GLY A 408 19.99 -11.12 10.98
C GLY A 408 21.36 -11.43 10.36
N TRP A 409 22.27 -10.47 10.23
CA TRP A 409 23.59 -10.69 9.61
C TRP A 409 24.76 -10.05 10.37
N GLN A 410 24.49 -9.08 11.23
CA GLN A 410 25.49 -8.46 12.09
C GLN A 410 25.61 -9.20 13.42
N LYS A 411 26.69 -9.99 13.56
CA LYS A 411 26.97 -10.78 14.77
C LYS A 411 26.92 -9.93 16.05
N GLY A 412 26.19 -10.42 17.05
CA GLY A 412 26.03 -9.79 18.38
C GLY A 412 25.13 -8.57 18.41
N LEU A 413 24.52 -8.14 17.30
CA LEU A 413 23.57 -7.02 17.31
C LEU A 413 22.23 -7.41 17.93
N GLY A 414 21.69 -8.59 17.61
CA GLY A 414 20.44 -9.08 18.21
C GLY A 414 20.54 -9.19 19.75
N ASP A 415 21.69 -9.63 20.25
CA ASP A 415 21.97 -9.73 21.69
C ASP A 415 21.97 -8.35 22.35
N LYS A 416 22.58 -7.34 21.69
CA LYS A 416 22.58 -5.94 22.15
C LYS A 416 21.19 -5.32 22.14
N LEU A 417 20.33 -5.73 21.21
CA LEU A 417 18.94 -5.33 21.17
C LEU A 417 18.11 -6.00 22.28
N GLY A 418 18.64 -7.02 22.94
CA GLY A 418 17.97 -7.73 24.02
C GLY A 418 17.06 -8.87 23.55
N MET A 419 17.11 -9.24 22.26
CA MET A 419 16.25 -10.29 21.69
C MET A 419 16.38 -11.63 22.44
N ASN A 420 17.59 -12.04 22.83
CA ASN A 420 17.79 -13.29 23.57
C ASN A 420 17.14 -13.27 24.95
N LYS A 421 17.06 -12.12 25.62
CA LYS A 421 16.45 -12.03 26.95
C LYS A 421 14.95 -12.35 26.86
N ILE A 422 14.28 -11.78 25.85
CA ILE A 422 12.85 -11.99 25.60
C ILE A 422 12.56 -13.48 25.37
N PHE A 423 13.36 -14.13 24.54
CA PHE A 423 13.17 -15.55 24.22
C PHE A 423 13.62 -16.52 25.32
N HIS A 424 14.43 -16.09 26.29
CA HIS A 424 14.84 -16.91 27.44
C HIS A 424 13.93 -16.71 28.66
N ASP A 425 13.39 -15.51 28.89
CA ASP A 425 12.50 -15.23 30.03
C ASP A 425 11.19 -16.02 29.97
N GLN A 426 10.64 -16.25 28.76
CA GLN A 426 9.40 -17.01 28.59
C GLN A 426 9.54 -18.48 29.02
N SER A 427 10.75 -19.06 29.00
CA SER A 427 10.97 -20.45 29.43
C SER A 427 10.93 -20.66 30.95
N GLN A 428 11.01 -19.60 31.76
CA GLN A 428 10.99 -19.71 33.22
C GLN A 428 9.64 -19.37 33.85
N HIS A 429 8.72 -18.74 33.11
CA HIS A 429 7.46 -18.25 33.68
C HIS A 429 6.32 -19.27 33.70
N ASP A 430 6.41 -20.36 32.94
CA ASP A 430 5.38 -21.43 32.92
C ASP A 430 5.57 -22.52 33.99
N ASN A 431 6.71 -22.56 34.69
CA ASN A 431 6.99 -23.55 35.73
C ASN A 431 6.92 -22.98 37.17
N LYS A 432 5.84 -22.28 37.48
CA LYS A 432 5.49 -21.97 38.89
C LYS A 432 4.11 -22.53 39.26
N SER A 433 4.00 -23.86 39.26
CA SER A 433 3.06 -24.56 40.15
C SER A 433 3.83 -25.18 41.31
N HIS A 434 3.44 -24.79 42.52
CA HIS A 434 3.79 -25.48 43.77
C HIS A 434 3.37 -26.95 43.70
N ASP A 435 4.30 -27.90 43.74
CA ASP A 435 4.42 -28.85 44.85
C ASP A 435 5.78 -29.56 44.81
N GLY A 436 6.22 -30.05 45.96
CA GLY A 436 7.61 -30.41 46.24
C GLY A 436 8.20 -31.63 45.52
N ASP A 437 9.53 -31.58 45.40
CA ASP A 437 10.49 -32.69 45.43
C ASP A 437 10.24 -33.85 44.45
N LEU A 438 10.90 -33.79 43.29
CA LEU A 438 11.75 -34.84 42.69
C LEU A 438 12.35 -34.28 41.40
N VAL A 439 13.68 -34.24 41.32
CA VAL A 439 14.43 -33.83 40.14
C VAL A 439 14.31 -34.94 39.09
N GLU A 440 13.41 -34.79 38.12
CA GLU A 440 13.52 -35.50 36.85
C GLU A 440 14.01 -34.50 35.81
N ASP A 441 15.32 -34.55 35.54
CA ASP A 441 15.90 -33.91 34.35
C ASP A 441 15.23 -34.52 33.11
N GLU A 442 14.35 -33.78 32.44
CA GLU A 442 13.88 -34.13 31.10
C GLU A 442 15.09 -34.10 30.14
N ILE A 443 15.59 -35.30 29.84
CA ILE A 443 16.64 -35.51 28.85
C ILE A 443 16.02 -35.28 27.46
N ASP A 444 16.41 -34.20 26.80
CA ASP A 444 16.11 -33.92 25.40
C ASP A 444 16.63 -35.08 24.52
N LEU A 445 15.68 -35.85 23.95
CA LEU A 445 15.92 -37.06 23.16
C LEU A 445 16.73 -36.80 21.88
N ASN A 446 16.96 -35.54 21.49
CA ASN A 446 17.84 -35.17 20.38
C ASN A 446 19.34 -35.21 20.74
N ASN A 447 19.70 -35.36 22.02
CA ASN A 447 21.10 -35.39 22.48
C ASN A 447 21.70 -36.78 22.68
N ILE A 448 20.97 -37.87 22.41
CA ILE A 448 21.51 -39.24 22.46
C ILE A 448 21.73 -39.74 21.02
N SER A 449 22.72 -39.16 20.35
CA SER A 449 23.38 -39.81 19.22
C SER A 449 24.88 -39.79 19.47
N SER A 450 25.36 -40.89 20.05
CA SER A 450 26.75 -41.10 20.41
C SER A 450 27.60 -41.31 19.17
N THR A 451 28.10 -40.24 18.56
CA THR A 451 29.46 -40.12 18.00
C THR A 451 29.64 -38.72 17.40
N LYS A 452 30.22 -37.78 18.16
CA LYS A 452 31.13 -36.76 17.65
C LYS A 452 31.85 -36.10 18.83
N VAL A 453 33.18 -36.18 18.78
CA VAL A 453 34.12 -35.65 19.77
C VAL A 453 34.02 -34.12 19.80
N GLY A 454 34.15 -33.58 21.00
CA GLY A 454 33.79 -32.21 21.36
C GLY A 454 34.40 -31.09 20.52
N SER A 455 33.55 -30.14 20.19
CA SER A 455 33.83 -28.72 20.33
C SER A 455 32.60 -28.13 21.02
N ALA A 456 32.79 -27.40 22.12
CA ALA A 456 31.72 -26.61 22.73
C ALA A 456 31.34 -25.51 21.74
N ALA A 457 30.44 -25.83 20.81
CA ALA A 457 29.81 -24.85 19.95
C ALA A 457 28.90 -24.01 20.85
N SER A 458 29.25 -22.75 21.07
CA SER A 458 28.29 -21.75 21.50
C SER A 458 27.10 -21.84 20.53
N HIS A 459 25.95 -22.33 20.97
CA HIS A 459 24.75 -22.31 20.14
C HIS A 459 24.46 -20.85 19.78
N SER A 460 24.80 -20.45 18.55
CA SER A 460 24.43 -19.13 18.05
C SER A 460 22.93 -19.16 17.81
N VAL A 461 22.18 -18.62 18.75
CA VAL A 461 20.75 -18.42 18.64
C VAL A 461 20.50 -17.57 17.39
N GLU A 462 19.95 -18.18 16.33
CA GLU A 462 19.58 -17.42 15.14
C GLU A 462 18.37 -16.54 15.46
N HIS A 463 18.54 -15.23 15.32
CA HIS A 463 17.48 -14.26 15.56
C HIS A 463 16.41 -14.33 14.45
N PRO A 464 15.12 -14.14 14.77
CA PRO A 464 14.05 -14.12 13.76
C PRO A 464 14.34 -13.06 12.70
N GLN A 465 14.18 -13.41 11.44
CA GLN A 465 14.38 -12.47 10.33
C GLN A 465 13.12 -11.64 10.09
N ILE A 466 13.30 -10.43 9.57
CA ILE A 466 12.20 -9.61 9.08
C ILE A 466 12.10 -9.72 7.55
N LEU A 467 10.90 -9.92 7.06
CA LEU A 467 10.57 -9.99 5.65
C LEU A 467 10.20 -8.60 5.13
N ALA A 468 10.42 -8.37 3.85
CA ALA A 468 9.97 -7.21 3.11
C ALA A 468 9.09 -7.67 1.97
N TYR A 469 7.86 -7.16 1.92
CA TYR A 469 7.10 -7.11 0.69
C TYR A 469 7.53 -5.86 -0.08
N VAL A 470 8.15 -6.06 -1.24
CA VAL A 470 8.56 -4.96 -2.11
C VAL A 470 7.66 -4.95 -3.33
N GLN A 471 6.88 -3.89 -3.49
CA GLN A 471 5.97 -3.74 -4.61
C GLN A 471 6.71 -3.79 -5.97
N GLN A 472 6.25 -4.61 -6.92
CA GLN A 472 6.84 -4.69 -8.26
C GLN A 472 5.78 -4.48 -9.35
N GLY A 473 6.15 -3.88 -10.48
CA GLY A 473 5.27 -3.78 -11.67
C GLY A 473 3.98 -2.98 -11.48
N SER A 474 2.93 -3.33 -12.24
CA SER A 474 1.59 -2.69 -12.24
C SER A 474 0.69 -3.15 -11.08
N THR A 475 1.27 -3.25 -9.89
CA THR A 475 0.60 -3.75 -8.68
C THR A 475 -0.33 -2.70 -8.06
N PRO A 476 -1.28 -3.12 -7.19
CA PRO A 476 -2.32 -2.29 -6.57
C PRO A 476 -1.78 -1.02 -5.90
N PHE A 477 -2.64 0.00 -5.81
CA PHE A 477 -2.27 1.29 -5.27
C PHE A 477 -1.84 1.23 -3.79
N VAL A 478 -0.66 1.73 -3.47
CA VAL A 478 -0.22 1.95 -2.08
C VAL A 478 0.40 3.33 -1.99
N ARG A 479 -0.03 4.11 -1.00
CA ARG A 479 0.48 5.47 -0.79
C ARG A 479 0.28 5.90 0.67
N ARG A 480 1.28 6.57 1.25
CA ARG A 480 1.11 7.37 2.47
C ARG A 480 0.84 8.83 2.10
N VAL A 481 -0.22 9.40 2.68
CA VAL A 481 -0.66 10.76 2.38
C VAL A 481 -0.20 11.71 3.48
N ASP A 482 1.05 12.14 3.38
CA ASP A 482 1.74 12.90 4.42
C ASP A 482 2.30 14.25 3.96
N SER A 483 1.93 14.73 2.78
CA SER A 483 2.22 16.09 2.31
C SER A 483 1.06 16.63 1.49
N SER A 484 0.93 17.95 1.39
CA SER A 484 -0.15 18.61 0.64
C SER A 484 -0.17 18.20 -0.84
N ALA A 485 1.01 18.05 -1.45
CA ALA A 485 1.13 17.62 -2.85
C ALA A 485 0.66 16.17 -3.07
N ILE A 486 0.97 15.26 -2.14
CA ILE A 486 0.49 13.87 -2.20
C ILE A 486 -1.02 13.80 -1.90
N LEU A 487 -1.50 14.64 -0.97
CA LEU A 487 -2.93 14.76 -0.67
C LEU A 487 -3.74 15.19 -1.90
N LEU A 488 -3.24 16.18 -2.64
CA LEU A 488 -3.81 16.62 -3.91
C LEU A 488 -3.77 15.48 -4.95
N SER A 489 -2.58 14.94 -5.27
CA SER A 489 -2.44 13.93 -6.34
C SER A 489 -3.25 12.66 -6.05
N THR A 490 -3.27 12.22 -4.79
CA THR A 490 -3.99 11.02 -4.37
C THR A 490 -5.49 11.24 -4.43
N SER A 491 -6.00 12.38 -3.97
CA SER A 491 -7.44 12.70 -4.05
C SER A 491 -7.91 12.76 -5.50
N LEU A 492 -7.13 13.38 -6.39
CA LEU A 492 -7.45 13.45 -7.81
C LEU A 492 -7.42 12.07 -8.49
N ARG A 493 -6.47 11.19 -8.12
CA ARG A 493 -6.42 9.81 -8.61
C ARG A 493 -7.65 9.02 -8.18
N LEU A 494 -8.03 9.11 -6.90
CA LEU A 494 -9.24 8.44 -6.39
C LEU A 494 -10.52 8.99 -7.06
N ALA A 495 -10.53 10.28 -7.41
CA ALA A 495 -11.62 10.90 -8.16
C ALA A 495 -11.76 10.39 -9.60
N LYS A 496 -10.78 9.67 -10.15
CA LYS A 496 -10.87 9.03 -11.48
C LYS A 496 -11.46 7.62 -11.44
N LEU A 497 -11.55 6.98 -10.26
CA LEU A 497 -12.08 5.61 -10.11
C LEU A 497 -13.56 5.55 -10.48
N GLU A 498 -13.97 4.63 -11.35
CA GLU A 498 -15.38 4.48 -11.73
C GLU A 498 -16.30 4.29 -10.51
N SER A 499 -17.52 4.83 -10.58
CA SER A 499 -18.45 4.75 -9.45
C SER A 499 -19.09 3.37 -9.32
N ILE A 500 -19.58 3.05 -8.12
CA ILE A 500 -20.21 1.75 -7.83
C ILE A 500 -21.48 1.57 -8.68
N GLU A 501 -22.20 2.64 -9.01
CA GLU A 501 -23.39 2.57 -9.86
C GLU A 501 -23.06 2.26 -11.33
N GLU A 502 -21.90 2.72 -11.83
CA GLU A 502 -21.49 2.49 -13.22
C GLU A 502 -21.01 1.06 -13.45
N VAL A 503 -20.22 0.52 -12.51
CA VAL A 503 -19.51 -0.76 -12.68
C VAL A 503 -20.12 -1.90 -11.84
N GLY A 504 -20.93 -1.56 -10.82
CA GLY A 504 -21.48 -2.50 -9.86
C GLY A 504 -20.52 -2.79 -8.70
N ARG A 505 -21.07 -3.15 -7.53
CA ARG A 505 -20.33 -3.31 -6.27
C ARG A 505 -19.21 -4.37 -6.30
N GLN A 506 -19.32 -5.39 -7.15
CA GLN A 506 -18.33 -6.47 -7.22
C GLN A 506 -17.08 -6.10 -8.03
N ALA A 507 -17.23 -5.25 -9.05
CA ALA A 507 -16.13 -4.85 -9.93
C ALA A 507 -15.58 -3.45 -9.60
N ALA A 508 -16.31 -2.65 -8.82
CA ALA A 508 -15.83 -1.37 -8.33
C ALA A 508 -14.66 -1.53 -7.34
N SER A 509 -13.73 -0.56 -7.39
CA SER A 509 -12.64 -0.46 -6.41
C SER A 509 -13.19 -0.28 -4.98
N PRO A 510 -12.51 -0.78 -3.93
CA PRO A 510 -12.89 -0.52 -2.54
C PRO A 510 -12.98 0.98 -2.19
N PHE A 511 -12.24 1.81 -2.92
CA PHE A 511 -12.22 3.27 -2.73
C PHE A 511 -13.24 4.01 -3.59
N ALA A 512 -13.96 3.32 -4.48
CA ALA A 512 -14.96 3.92 -5.33
C ALA A 512 -16.11 4.51 -4.50
N HIS A 513 -16.62 5.66 -4.94
CA HIS A 513 -17.82 6.27 -4.37
C HIS A 513 -19.08 5.65 -5.01
N ASN A 514 -20.20 5.70 -4.29
CA ASN A 514 -21.49 5.26 -4.83
C ASN A 514 -21.81 6.01 -6.13
N GLN A 515 -21.67 7.34 -6.09
CA GLN A 515 -21.87 8.26 -7.20
C GLN A 515 -20.73 9.27 -7.26
N LYS A 516 -20.43 9.77 -8.46
CA LYS A 516 -19.45 10.86 -8.69
C LYS A 516 -19.97 12.23 -8.28
N VAL A 517 -21.27 12.46 -8.48
CA VAL A 517 -21.95 13.71 -8.13
C VAL A 517 -23.09 13.32 -7.20
N ALA A 518 -22.90 13.48 -5.90
CA ALA A 518 -23.87 13.04 -4.90
C ALA A 518 -25.20 13.82 -4.97
N HIS A 519 -25.16 15.09 -5.36
CA HIS A 519 -26.35 15.94 -5.46
C HIS A 519 -26.42 16.69 -6.81
N PRO A 520 -26.90 16.03 -7.88
CA PRO A 520 -27.01 16.64 -9.20
C PRO A 520 -27.92 17.86 -9.26
N GLU A 521 -28.92 17.96 -8.37
CA GLU A 521 -29.84 19.10 -8.29
C GLU A 521 -29.15 20.39 -7.83
N GLY A 522 -28.04 20.27 -7.12
CA GLY A 522 -27.22 21.41 -6.69
C GLY A 522 -26.37 22.00 -7.81
N VAL A 523 -26.37 21.36 -8.98
CA VAL A 523 -25.52 21.71 -10.12
C VAL A 523 -26.35 22.40 -11.20
N ALA A 524 -26.11 23.69 -11.45
CA ALA A 524 -26.88 24.46 -12.42
C ALA A 524 -26.74 23.92 -13.87
N GLN A 525 -27.81 24.01 -14.67
CA GLN A 525 -27.87 23.44 -16.03
C GLN A 525 -26.80 23.97 -17.04
N ARG A 526 -26.20 25.14 -16.77
CA ARG A 526 -25.20 25.77 -17.66
C ARG A 526 -23.76 25.64 -17.15
N CYS A 527 -23.46 24.64 -16.33
CA CYS A 527 -22.10 24.36 -15.90
C CYS A 527 -21.49 23.19 -16.69
N THR A 528 -20.17 23.10 -16.70
CA THR A 528 -19.42 21.97 -17.27
C THR A 528 -18.67 21.27 -16.15
N VAL A 529 -19.12 20.07 -15.78
CA VAL A 529 -18.45 19.19 -14.81
C VAL A 529 -18.08 17.89 -15.51
N THR A 530 -16.79 17.54 -15.54
CA THR A 530 -16.31 16.29 -16.16
C THR A 530 -16.51 15.11 -15.22
N LYS A 531 -17.57 14.33 -15.43
CA LYS A 531 -17.96 13.23 -14.52
C LYS A 531 -16.90 12.14 -14.35
N SER A 532 -16.05 11.91 -15.34
CA SER A 532 -15.02 10.88 -15.32
C SER A 532 -13.89 11.13 -14.32
N ASP A 533 -13.61 12.41 -14.00
CA ASP A 533 -12.44 12.81 -13.19
C ASP A 533 -12.79 13.74 -12.03
N CYS A 534 -14.07 14.08 -11.85
CA CYS A 534 -14.54 14.92 -10.75
C CYS A 534 -15.34 14.15 -9.72
N LEU A 535 -15.24 14.59 -8.47
CA LEU A 535 -16.02 14.07 -7.35
C LEU A 535 -16.65 15.23 -6.58
N LEU A 536 -17.99 15.31 -6.57
CA LEU A 536 -18.76 16.31 -5.85
C LEU A 536 -19.54 15.63 -4.72
N ALA A 537 -19.29 16.08 -3.49
CA ALA A 537 -19.96 15.58 -2.29
C ALA A 537 -21.40 16.10 -2.14
N GLU A 538 -22.00 15.81 -0.99
CA GLU A 538 -23.36 16.20 -0.60
C GLU A 538 -23.48 17.71 -0.39
N ASN A 539 -24.67 18.25 -0.68
CA ASN A 539 -25.02 19.67 -0.49
C ASN A 539 -24.10 20.68 -1.21
N VAL A 540 -23.37 20.25 -2.23
CA VAL A 540 -22.57 21.15 -3.07
C VAL A 540 -23.50 21.97 -3.97
N THR A 541 -23.29 23.29 -3.98
CA THR A 541 -24.00 24.22 -4.86
C THR A 541 -23.04 24.74 -5.92
N VAL A 542 -23.35 24.50 -7.20
CA VAL A 542 -22.57 25.00 -8.35
C VAL A 542 -23.46 25.91 -9.18
N GLU A 543 -23.09 27.20 -9.23
CA GLU A 543 -23.79 28.23 -9.99
C GLU A 543 -23.58 28.10 -11.53
N PRO A 544 -24.35 28.84 -12.35
CA PRO A 544 -24.22 28.78 -13.81
C PRO A 544 -22.83 29.18 -14.31
N THR A 545 -22.46 28.72 -15.50
CA THR A 545 -21.21 29.07 -16.22
C THR A 545 -19.91 28.60 -15.56
N CYS A 546 -19.98 27.80 -14.50
CA CYS A 546 -18.80 27.20 -13.86
C CYS A 546 -18.20 26.08 -14.72
N VAL A 547 -16.88 25.91 -14.63
CA VAL A 547 -16.12 24.84 -15.28
C VAL A 547 -15.29 24.12 -14.24
N ILE A 548 -15.58 22.84 -14.01
CA ILE A 548 -14.89 21.99 -13.03
C ILE A 548 -14.31 20.79 -13.75
N LYS A 549 -12.98 20.63 -13.66
CA LYS A 549 -12.23 19.53 -14.30
C LYS A 549 -11.22 18.92 -13.35
N GLU A 550 -11.08 17.59 -13.38
CA GLU A 550 -10.15 16.84 -12.53
C GLU A 550 -10.17 17.36 -11.08
N SER A 551 -11.32 17.50 -10.43
CA SER A 551 -11.39 18.18 -9.12
C SER A 551 -12.28 17.44 -8.12
N VAL A 552 -11.91 17.53 -6.85
CA VAL A 552 -12.69 17.02 -5.72
C VAL A 552 -13.28 18.18 -4.94
N ILE A 553 -14.59 18.18 -4.81
CA ILE A 553 -15.34 19.20 -4.06
C ILE A 553 -16.00 18.53 -2.85
N GLY A 554 -15.64 19.03 -1.67
CA GLY A 554 -16.13 18.61 -0.37
C GLY A 554 -17.58 19.02 -0.11
N PRO A 555 -18.18 18.48 0.97
CA PRO A 555 -19.59 18.73 1.27
C PRO A 555 -19.84 20.19 1.62
N ASN A 556 -21.07 20.65 1.39
CA ASN A 556 -21.53 22.00 1.72
C ASN A 556 -20.74 23.15 1.04
N CYS A 557 -19.95 22.86 0.01
CA CYS A 557 -19.21 23.87 -0.73
C CYS A 557 -20.12 24.69 -1.65
N HIS A 558 -19.78 25.97 -1.83
CA HIS A 558 -20.47 26.87 -2.75
C HIS A 558 -19.51 27.39 -3.81
N ILE A 559 -19.79 27.06 -5.08
CA ILE A 559 -18.99 27.49 -6.24
C ILE A 559 -19.81 28.49 -7.05
N SER A 560 -19.45 29.77 -6.95
CA SER A 560 -20.18 30.88 -7.55
C SER A 560 -19.92 31.03 -9.05
N SER A 561 -20.81 31.78 -9.70
CA SER A 561 -20.94 31.86 -11.15
C SER A 561 -19.64 32.24 -11.86
N GLY A 562 -19.31 31.50 -12.90
CA GLY A 562 -18.14 31.73 -13.75
C GLY A 562 -16.81 31.24 -13.18
N ALA A 563 -16.81 30.62 -11.99
CA ALA A 563 -15.60 30.03 -11.42
C ALA A 563 -15.06 28.86 -12.27
N ARG A 564 -13.73 28.73 -12.30
CA ARG A 564 -13.01 27.70 -13.07
C ARG A 564 -12.06 26.96 -12.15
N LEU A 565 -12.31 25.67 -11.95
CA LEU A 565 -11.49 24.81 -11.11
C LEU A 565 -10.89 23.71 -11.99
N THR A 566 -9.58 23.55 -11.93
CA THR A 566 -8.85 22.49 -12.64
C THR A 566 -7.83 21.88 -11.71
N ARG A 567 -7.87 20.56 -11.49
CA ARG A 567 -6.92 19.87 -10.59
C ARG A 567 -6.96 20.41 -9.17
N CYS A 568 -8.15 20.67 -8.64
CA CYS A 568 -8.32 21.27 -7.31
C CYS A 568 -8.94 20.28 -6.32
N VAL A 569 -8.56 20.41 -5.06
CA VAL A 569 -9.26 19.76 -3.94
C VAL A 569 -9.79 20.87 -3.03
N VAL A 570 -11.11 20.91 -2.87
CA VAL A 570 -11.82 21.91 -2.07
C VAL A 570 -12.47 21.20 -0.90
N MET A 571 -12.07 21.53 0.33
CA MET A 571 -12.58 20.88 1.54
C MET A 571 -13.92 21.45 2.00
N ASP A 572 -14.53 20.79 2.99
CA ASP A 572 -15.89 21.06 3.51
C ASP A 572 -16.18 22.55 3.77
N GLY A 573 -17.35 23.01 3.29
CA GLY A 573 -17.89 24.34 3.55
C GLY A 573 -17.14 25.51 2.91
N ALA A 574 -16.18 25.26 2.01
CA ALA A 574 -15.46 26.32 1.33
C ALA A 574 -16.32 27.04 0.29
N VAL A 575 -16.03 28.33 0.10
CA VAL A 575 -16.73 29.21 -0.85
C VAL A 575 -15.74 29.72 -1.89
N VAL A 576 -16.02 29.46 -3.16
CA VAL A 576 -15.26 30.01 -4.28
C VAL A 576 -16.12 31.06 -4.97
N GLU A 577 -15.75 32.33 -4.83
CA GLU A 577 -16.53 33.45 -5.36
C GLU A 577 -16.47 33.55 -6.90
N SER A 578 -17.29 34.45 -7.45
CA SER A 578 -17.53 34.56 -8.88
C SER A 578 -16.24 34.80 -9.67
N ARG A 579 -16.14 34.12 -10.82
CA ARG A 579 -15.03 34.26 -11.79
C ARG A 579 -13.62 33.90 -11.27
N ALA A 580 -13.50 33.32 -10.08
CA ALA A 580 -12.21 32.83 -9.59
C ALA A 580 -11.66 31.70 -10.47
N GLN A 581 -10.34 31.64 -10.64
CA GLN A 581 -9.64 30.66 -11.46
C GLN A 581 -8.61 29.93 -10.61
N LEU A 582 -8.85 28.64 -10.35
CA LEU A 582 -8.02 27.80 -9.51
C LEU A 582 -7.40 26.68 -10.35
N THR A 583 -6.09 26.51 -10.25
CA THR A 583 -5.37 25.42 -10.92
C THR A 583 -4.41 24.75 -9.94
N GLY A 584 -4.56 23.46 -9.67
CA GLY A 584 -3.63 22.75 -8.77
C GLY A 584 -3.75 23.14 -7.28
N CYS A 585 -4.83 23.82 -6.90
CA CYS A 585 -4.98 24.38 -5.54
C CYS A 585 -5.61 23.39 -4.56
N LEU A 586 -5.17 23.49 -3.30
CA LEU A 586 -5.75 22.78 -2.16
C LEU A 586 -6.38 23.80 -1.21
N ILE A 587 -7.71 23.79 -1.11
CA ILE A 587 -8.49 24.80 -0.37
C ILE A 587 -9.03 24.17 0.91
N GLY A 588 -8.64 24.74 2.05
CA GLY A 588 -9.03 24.30 3.39
C GLY A 588 -10.51 24.48 3.70
N ARG A 589 -10.94 23.91 4.82
CA ARG A 589 -12.34 23.90 5.25
C ARG A 589 -12.82 25.31 5.54
N ARG A 590 -14.03 25.65 5.10
CA ARG A 590 -14.66 26.97 5.33
C ARG A 590 -13.83 28.15 4.80
N ALA A 591 -12.82 27.90 3.97
CA ALA A 591 -12.03 28.95 3.35
C ALA A 591 -12.88 29.69 2.30
N ARG A 592 -12.56 30.96 2.08
CA ARG A 592 -13.24 31.82 1.09
C ARG A 592 -12.24 32.34 0.09
N ILE A 593 -12.48 32.07 -1.19
CA ILE A 593 -11.67 32.61 -2.27
C ILE A 593 -12.39 33.81 -2.87
N GLY A 594 -11.74 34.97 -2.87
CA GLY A 594 -12.28 36.21 -3.42
C GLY A 594 -12.62 36.16 -4.90
N ARG A 595 -13.45 37.14 -5.32
CA ARG A 595 -13.88 37.31 -6.71
C ARG A 595 -12.68 37.57 -7.61
N GLU A 596 -12.74 37.04 -8.84
CA GLU A 596 -11.73 37.29 -9.88
C GLU A 596 -10.29 36.90 -9.50
N SER A 597 -10.08 36.15 -8.41
CA SER A 597 -8.76 35.68 -7.99
C SER A 597 -8.24 34.55 -8.88
N VAL A 598 -6.94 34.55 -9.16
CA VAL A 598 -6.23 33.56 -9.98
C VAL A 598 -5.17 32.88 -9.11
N LEU A 599 -5.41 31.64 -8.71
CA LEU A 599 -4.49 30.87 -7.86
C LEU A 599 -3.94 29.66 -8.61
N LYS A 600 -2.63 29.45 -8.52
CA LYS A 600 -1.93 28.33 -9.16
C LYS A 600 -1.01 27.60 -8.17
N ASP A 601 -1.26 26.31 -7.96
CA ASP A 601 -0.47 25.47 -7.05
C ASP A 601 -0.40 26.06 -5.62
N CYS A 602 -1.46 26.74 -5.18
CA CYS A 602 -1.55 27.38 -3.86
C CYS A 602 -2.28 26.49 -2.84
N GLU A 603 -1.90 26.64 -1.57
CA GLU A 603 -2.55 26.02 -0.42
C GLU A 603 -3.23 27.10 0.42
N VAL A 604 -4.50 26.91 0.77
CA VAL A 604 -5.26 27.86 1.60
C VAL A 604 -5.65 27.16 2.89
N GLN A 605 -5.26 27.71 4.03
CA GLN A 605 -5.61 27.19 5.35
C GLN A 605 -7.11 27.22 5.62
N ASP A 606 -7.56 26.36 6.53
CA ASP A 606 -8.91 26.34 7.06
C ASP A 606 -9.34 27.73 7.56
N ALA A 607 -10.60 28.10 7.26
CA ALA A 607 -11.25 29.36 7.59
C ALA A 607 -10.58 30.64 7.06
N ASN A 608 -9.54 30.53 6.23
CA ASN A 608 -8.86 31.69 5.68
C ASN A 608 -9.66 32.34 4.54
N VAL A 609 -9.48 33.66 4.36
CA VAL A 609 -10.11 34.45 3.30
C VAL A 609 -9.03 35.00 2.38
N VAL A 610 -9.01 34.54 1.13
CA VAL A 610 -8.16 35.11 0.08
C VAL A 610 -8.86 36.35 -0.47
N PRO A 611 -8.19 37.52 -0.50
CA PRO A 611 -8.77 38.75 -1.05
C PRO A 611 -9.25 38.61 -2.49
N GLU A 612 -10.16 39.49 -2.89
CA GLU A 612 -10.58 39.63 -4.30
C GLU A 612 -9.40 40.05 -5.18
N GLU A 613 -9.45 39.70 -6.47
CA GLU A 613 -8.44 40.05 -7.49
C GLU A 613 -7.00 39.59 -7.16
N THR A 614 -6.85 38.55 -6.34
CA THR A 614 -5.53 38.02 -5.96
C THR A 614 -4.95 37.15 -7.08
N ASP A 615 -3.74 37.47 -7.57
CA ASP A 615 -2.95 36.60 -8.47
C ASP A 615 -1.75 36.03 -7.71
N ALA A 616 -1.75 34.72 -7.47
CA ALA A 616 -0.73 34.05 -6.67
C ALA A 616 -0.35 32.68 -7.24
N LYS A 617 0.92 32.31 -7.03
CA LYS A 617 1.46 31.03 -7.48
C LYS A 617 2.43 30.41 -6.47
N ASN A 618 2.22 29.13 -6.15
CA ASN A 618 3.01 28.38 -5.16
C ASN A 618 3.02 29.03 -3.76
N GLU A 619 1.92 29.66 -3.38
CA GLU A 619 1.80 30.36 -2.09
C GLU A 619 0.96 29.57 -1.09
N LYS A 620 1.28 29.74 0.20
CA LYS A 620 0.52 29.18 1.32
C LYS A 620 -0.18 30.31 2.06
N PHE A 621 -1.49 30.40 1.93
CA PHE A 621 -2.32 31.38 2.62
C PHE A 621 -2.66 30.86 4.00
N MET A 622 -1.90 31.31 5.00
CA MET A 622 -2.09 30.94 6.40
C MET A 622 -2.67 32.15 7.18
N VAL A 623 -3.53 31.89 8.16
CA VAL A 623 -3.96 32.87 9.15
C VAL A 623 -2.82 33.06 10.15
N PHE A 624 -2.31 34.28 10.27
CA PHE A 624 -1.36 34.62 11.32
C PHE A 624 -2.12 34.77 12.64
N GLU A 625 -2.12 33.73 13.47
CA GLU A 625 -2.46 33.87 14.89
C GLU A 625 -1.24 34.43 15.62
N GLY A 626 -1.12 35.76 15.71
CA GLY A 626 -0.04 36.39 16.47
C GLY A 626 0.30 37.82 16.08
N LEU A 627 -0.56 38.75 16.51
CA LEU A 627 -0.28 40.07 17.09
C LEU A 627 -1.56 40.88 16.92
N ASP A 628 -2.49 40.70 17.87
CA ASP A 628 -3.51 41.72 18.08
C ASP A 628 -2.78 43.04 18.35
N ASP A 629 -3.13 44.06 17.56
CA ASP A 629 -2.77 45.46 17.76
C ASP A 629 -3.29 45.93 19.14
N GLU A 630 -2.58 45.60 20.23
CA GLU A 630 -2.62 46.40 21.45
C GLU A 630 -1.73 47.63 21.23
N GLY A 631 -2.27 48.64 20.54
CA GLY A 631 -1.53 49.84 20.21
C GLY A 631 -2.34 50.98 19.57
N ASP A 632 -3.66 51.03 19.79
CA ASP A 632 -4.44 52.25 19.48
C ASP A 632 -5.32 52.63 20.69
N GLU A 633 -4.66 52.95 21.81
CA GLU A 633 -5.26 53.75 22.86
C GLU A 633 -4.53 55.10 22.94
N GLY A 634 -5.12 56.09 22.26
CA GLY A 634 -5.24 57.48 22.66
C GLY A 634 -4.03 58.17 23.28
N MET A 635 -3.33 58.97 22.48
CA MET A 635 -2.68 60.17 23.01
C MET A 635 -3.21 61.39 22.26
N ASP A 636 -4.20 62.02 22.89
CA ASP A 636 -4.80 63.28 22.50
C ASP A 636 -3.76 64.41 22.44
N GLU A 637 -4.07 65.35 21.55
CA GLU A 637 -3.42 66.62 21.29
C GLU A 637 -3.09 67.42 22.56
N MET A 638 -1.87 67.96 22.63
CA MET A 638 -1.67 69.29 23.22
C MET A 638 -0.75 70.12 22.35
N GLU A 639 -1.33 71.24 21.91
CA GLU A 639 -0.77 72.34 21.15
C GLU A 639 0.37 73.07 21.89
N ASP A 640 1.30 73.57 21.07
CA ASP A 640 1.95 74.88 21.11
C ASP A 640 2.89 75.38 22.24
N PHE A 641 3.83 76.19 21.72
CA PHE A 641 4.56 77.34 22.29
C PHE A 641 5.97 77.16 22.87
N ASP A 642 6.93 77.68 22.09
CA ASP A 642 8.12 78.51 22.40
C ASP A 642 8.75 78.44 23.81
N ASP A 643 10.06 78.08 23.87
CA ASP A 643 11.20 79.02 24.06
C ASP A 643 12.55 78.28 23.98
#